data_AF-A0A372RLH1-F1
#
_entry.id   AF-A0A372RLH1-F1
#
_cell.length_a   1.000
_cell.length_b   1.000
_cell.length_c   1.000
_cell.angle_alpha   90.00
_cell.angle_beta   90.00
_cell.angle_gamma   90.00
#
_symmetry.space_group_name_H-M   'P 1'
#
loop_
_entity.id
_entity.type
_entity.pdbx_description
1 polymer ?
#
loop_
_entity_poly.entity_id
_entity_poly.type
_entity_poly.pdbx_seq_one_letter_code
_entity_poly.pdbx_strand_id
1 'polypeptide(L)'
;MCRINILNEIMVSIADSSTLQHYLSKINEFIVKMESQLIKKSEKWNDLMEEYNLYTAYLDKDINKTYECIQYFRRCKKLATEFYAVNIWLQILPQLSELQINRHRERLHYLLRMCELALPFIKNIVDNKRDSQIEKNFEDIFCIKEANDPQKRQIPFSNPLLHVHEYVGEAMNNQRIYNVNNVHLRISQCLASRIFELIWDANKKGRDIPEISSQICYKFTSCERPNCLYHHVISTPSILHKRLELAFLQYTVMLKLDVLYRHRLLKEEQSKEVLGLQRWWAERLVKVHIRYQSPQISCPEVTCMVLANLSSCTRKEFIEIARKTWLYELNNNVSNFEVMLKCMFIFQQLKEEWGINMFYREMSKTTKLLNPDNLPIGFEYCDDQNGYHRAIPVGKRLSLFFHHLKFDHVIEAILNIKVFIQYAISKNQKVNLVTSDAFGDLVSLMEFATSLIFAVSPRCCDFLLPRSYLVNYFDTHSAMPLFPEYNRKDYLTAVKNSFDQVQQLLELLICKDQLYLLVILRLIRLLILIGLNESTFITRVFSLFKYLNNKVSSAKIKKYLKLKSKESFINVLYNDLKETGCDSLIIVYYQLEDIPSKISKWEKYEKYGIIKLTYYSAKDFRSALQQIKSSVVAGGNVISKNQSQSQGNESSDKNTDLTDTFKQLAFSEEVQVWLSQMHNCPKTQEAARKIQVWFRRVYKRIKFRSDYDTILNEIYIDMTIFCHALMEEKGKKAVSKYNILLKGQTVDVIAELIMLQSKMEVIENRLKKIITDHPPDTDEIDNCLELEDELKYNQCEKVELALKSLSITENSSKYKEASIEWLENELHQAVDIIDRVWECIDECKVEISLFYFTEDFVSKKISKSQNSTPYGDCDDWQ
;
A
#
# COMPACT_ATOMS: atom_id res chain seq x y z
N MET A 1 -44.44 -20.07 2.41
CA MET A 1 -45.01 -19.17 3.44
C MET A 1 -43.99 -18.73 4.46
N CYS A 2 -43.38 -19.60 5.28
CA CYS A 2 -42.38 -19.17 6.29
C CYS A 2 -41.28 -18.24 5.72
N ARG A 3 -40.64 -18.63 4.61
CA ARG A 3 -39.70 -17.77 3.85
C ARG A 3 -40.24 -16.36 3.56
N ILE A 4 -41.50 -16.23 3.12
CA ILE A 4 -42.12 -14.96 2.77
C ILE A 4 -42.40 -14.11 4.03
N ASN A 5 -42.85 -14.72 5.13
CA ASN A 5 -43.02 -14.00 6.40
C ASN A 5 -41.66 -13.50 6.91
N ILE A 6 -40.65 -14.37 6.92
CA ILE A 6 -39.27 -14.04 7.28
C ILE A 6 -38.72 -12.93 6.36
N LEU A 7 -39.02 -12.92 5.07
CA LEU A 7 -38.67 -11.81 4.17
C LEU A 7 -39.34 -10.49 4.55
N ASN A 8 -40.63 -10.49 4.90
CA ASN A 8 -41.34 -9.28 5.31
C ASN A 8 -40.79 -8.71 6.62
N GLU A 9 -40.47 -9.59 7.57
CA GLU A 9 -39.78 -9.27 8.83
C GLU A 9 -38.38 -8.69 8.61
N ILE A 10 -37.59 -9.27 7.70
CA ILE A 10 -36.20 -8.86 7.42
C ILE A 10 -36.13 -7.60 6.57
N MET A 11 -36.93 -7.50 5.51
CA MET A 11 -36.78 -6.48 4.46
C MET A 11 -37.70 -5.27 4.65
N VAL A 12 -38.81 -5.42 5.38
CA VAL A 12 -39.84 -4.37 5.53
C VAL A 12 -40.16 -4.09 6.99
N SER A 13 -39.62 -4.88 7.94
CA SER A 13 -39.90 -4.77 9.38
C SER A 13 -41.39 -4.87 9.73
N ILE A 14 -42.18 -5.60 8.93
CA ILE A 14 -43.59 -5.90 9.23
C ILE A 14 -43.60 -7.04 10.24
N ALA A 15 -43.72 -6.67 11.52
CA ALA A 15 -43.67 -7.60 12.64
C ALA A 15 -45.01 -8.32 12.85
N ASP A 16 -45.09 -9.58 12.44
CA ASP A 16 -46.13 -10.53 12.85
C ASP A 16 -45.54 -11.94 13.03
N SER A 17 -44.91 -12.13 14.18
CA SER A 17 -44.39 -13.42 14.62
C SER A 17 -45.49 -14.48 14.79
N SER A 18 -46.76 -14.10 14.98
CA SER A 18 -47.87 -15.05 15.18
C SER A 18 -48.14 -15.86 13.92
N THR A 19 -48.12 -15.22 12.75
CA THR A 19 -48.30 -15.92 11.47
C THR A 19 -47.11 -16.83 11.15
N LEU A 20 -45.88 -16.44 11.51
CA LEU A 20 -44.70 -17.33 11.39
C LEU A 20 -44.82 -18.55 12.31
N GLN A 21 -45.17 -18.34 13.58
CA GLN A 21 -45.31 -19.39 14.59
C GLN A 21 -46.39 -20.42 14.20
N HIS A 22 -47.52 -19.96 13.65
CA HIS A 22 -48.57 -20.82 13.10
C HIS A 22 -48.07 -21.73 11.97
N TYR A 23 -47.32 -21.19 11.00
CA TYR A 23 -46.77 -22.01 9.92
C TYR A 23 -45.66 -22.95 10.39
N LEU A 24 -44.85 -22.57 11.38
CA LEU A 24 -43.84 -23.47 11.98
C LEU A 24 -44.49 -24.64 12.73
N SER A 25 -45.60 -24.43 13.43
CA SER A 25 -46.38 -25.53 14.05
C SER A 25 -46.81 -26.57 13.01
N LYS A 26 -47.32 -26.12 11.85
CA LYS A 26 -47.72 -27.01 10.75
C LYS A 26 -46.54 -27.73 10.09
N ILE A 27 -45.37 -27.08 10.02
CA ILE A 27 -44.13 -27.74 9.56
C ILE A 27 -43.69 -28.80 10.58
N ASN A 28 -43.80 -28.53 11.88
CA ASN A 28 -43.48 -29.51 12.92
C ASN A 28 -44.38 -30.75 12.85
N GLU A 29 -45.69 -30.57 12.68
CA GLU A 29 -46.64 -31.68 12.44
C GLU A 29 -46.25 -32.53 11.22
N PHE A 30 -45.85 -31.89 10.13
CA PHE A 30 -45.34 -32.57 8.92
C PHE A 30 -44.01 -33.29 9.18
N ILE A 31 -43.07 -32.67 9.91
CA ILE A 31 -41.78 -33.26 10.27
C ILE A 31 -42.00 -34.54 11.08
N VAL A 32 -42.76 -34.47 12.18
CA VAL A 32 -43.07 -35.62 13.05
C VAL A 32 -43.73 -36.74 12.25
N LYS A 33 -44.69 -36.41 11.37
CA LYS A 33 -45.34 -37.41 10.49
C LYS A 33 -44.33 -38.07 9.55
N MET A 34 -43.44 -37.32 8.91
CA MET A 34 -42.49 -37.85 7.93
C MET A 34 -41.30 -38.57 8.56
N GLU A 35 -40.81 -38.17 9.74
CA GLU A 35 -39.72 -38.88 10.43
C GLU A 35 -40.12 -40.33 10.78
N SER A 36 -41.39 -40.56 11.14
CA SER A 36 -41.91 -41.92 11.38
C SER A 36 -42.01 -42.79 10.11
N GLN A 37 -41.82 -42.22 8.91
CA GLN A 37 -41.98 -42.90 7.62
C GLN A 37 -40.67 -42.98 6.79
N LEU A 38 -39.62 -42.25 7.19
CA LEU A 38 -38.37 -42.14 6.42
C LEU A 38 -37.31 -43.15 6.88
N ILE A 39 -37.07 -44.17 6.06
CA ILE A 39 -36.05 -45.22 6.31
C ILE A 39 -34.60 -44.67 6.19
N LYS A 40 -34.39 -43.59 5.43
CA LYS A 40 -33.07 -42.95 5.29
C LYS A 40 -33.22 -41.44 5.08
N LYS A 41 -32.55 -40.63 5.90
CA LYS A 41 -32.54 -39.16 5.78
C LYS A 41 -31.73 -38.74 4.55
N SER A 42 -32.33 -37.93 3.67
CA SER A 42 -31.69 -37.41 2.47
C SER A 42 -31.04 -36.04 2.73
N GLU A 43 -30.16 -35.57 1.83
CA GLU A 43 -29.59 -34.23 1.95
C GLU A 43 -30.67 -33.14 2.01
N LYS A 44 -31.69 -33.25 1.16
CA LYS A 44 -32.87 -32.34 1.15
C LYS A 44 -33.66 -32.39 2.46
N TRP A 45 -33.66 -33.51 3.17
CA TRP A 45 -34.26 -33.61 4.50
C TRP A 45 -33.45 -32.84 5.53
N ASN A 46 -32.12 -32.96 5.49
CA ASN A 46 -31.25 -32.23 6.40
C ASN A 46 -31.30 -30.71 6.13
N ASP A 47 -31.32 -30.27 4.87
CA ASP A 47 -31.55 -28.87 4.49
C ASP A 47 -32.85 -28.32 5.10
N LEU A 48 -33.95 -29.09 5.02
CA LEU A 48 -35.26 -28.71 5.57
C LEU A 48 -35.24 -28.62 7.10
N MET A 49 -34.60 -29.58 7.78
CA MET A 49 -34.49 -29.58 9.23
C MET A 49 -33.66 -28.39 9.73
N GLU A 50 -32.57 -28.04 9.04
CA GLU A 50 -31.76 -26.87 9.38
C GLU A 50 -32.47 -25.54 9.08
N GLU A 51 -33.31 -25.48 8.04
CA GLU A 51 -34.13 -24.30 7.77
C GLU A 51 -35.24 -24.12 8.83
N TYR A 52 -35.81 -25.22 9.31
CA TYR A 52 -36.72 -25.21 10.47
C TYR A 52 -35.99 -24.82 11.78
N ASN A 53 -34.78 -25.32 12.00
CA ASN A 53 -33.93 -24.93 13.13
C ASN A 53 -33.60 -23.43 13.12
N LEU A 54 -33.33 -22.86 11.95
CA LEU A 54 -33.09 -21.43 11.78
C LEU A 54 -34.32 -20.57 12.14
N TYR A 55 -35.51 -20.97 11.68
CA TYR A 55 -36.73 -20.19 11.93
C TYR A 55 -37.26 -20.34 13.36
N THR A 56 -37.03 -21.48 14.02
CA THR A 56 -37.23 -21.60 15.48
C THR A 56 -36.23 -20.74 16.25
N ALA A 57 -34.94 -20.79 15.90
CA ALA A 57 -33.92 -19.92 16.51
C ALA A 57 -34.24 -18.42 16.39
N TYR A 58 -34.86 -17.98 15.29
CA TYR A 58 -35.34 -16.60 15.15
C TYR A 58 -36.41 -16.22 16.19
N LEU A 59 -37.44 -17.07 16.37
CA LEU A 59 -38.50 -16.84 17.35
C LEU A 59 -37.95 -16.86 18.79
N ASP A 60 -37.06 -17.79 19.08
CA ASP A 60 -36.41 -17.96 20.38
C ASP A 60 -35.31 -16.90 20.66
N LYS A 61 -34.95 -16.11 19.63
CA LYS A 61 -33.82 -15.16 19.62
C LYS A 61 -32.46 -15.80 19.92
N ASP A 62 -32.29 -17.07 19.57
CA ASP A 62 -31.06 -17.84 19.78
C ASP A 62 -30.01 -17.53 18.71
N ILE A 63 -29.07 -16.66 19.07
CA ILE A 63 -27.92 -16.29 18.22
C ILE A 63 -26.95 -17.46 17.99
N ASN A 64 -26.79 -18.37 18.95
CA ASN A 64 -25.85 -19.48 18.85
C ASN A 64 -26.38 -20.55 17.88
N LYS A 65 -27.66 -20.92 18.01
CA LYS A 65 -28.32 -21.81 17.05
C LYS A 65 -28.38 -21.19 15.65
N THR A 66 -28.65 -19.89 15.55
CA THR A 66 -28.55 -19.16 14.27
C THR A 66 -27.14 -19.22 13.67
N TYR A 67 -26.09 -19.07 14.49
CA TYR A 67 -24.68 -19.19 14.06
C TYR A 67 -24.39 -20.60 13.50
N GLU A 68 -24.85 -21.65 14.17
CA GLU A 68 -24.69 -23.04 13.71
C GLU A 68 -25.34 -23.27 12.34
N CYS A 69 -26.57 -22.78 12.15
CA CYS A 69 -27.26 -22.85 10.85
C CYS A 69 -26.49 -22.07 9.75
N ILE A 70 -25.89 -20.91 10.04
CA ILE A 70 -25.03 -20.21 9.06
C ILE A 70 -23.84 -21.08 8.64
N GLN A 71 -23.16 -21.72 9.60
CA GLN A 71 -22.00 -22.58 9.31
C GLN A 71 -22.42 -23.82 8.50
N TYR A 72 -23.59 -24.40 8.79
CA TYR A 72 -24.16 -25.50 8.01
C TYR A 72 -24.41 -25.09 6.55
N PHE A 73 -25.21 -24.05 6.30
CA PHE A 73 -25.57 -23.65 4.94
C PHE A 73 -24.36 -23.20 4.12
N ARG A 74 -23.38 -22.55 4.75
CA ARG A 74 -22.12 -22.18 4.11
C ARG A 74 -21.30 -23.40 3.67
N ARG A 75 -21.21 -24.45 4.51
CA ARG A 75 -20.53 -25.72 4.16
C ARG A 75 -21.24 -26.44 3.01
N CYS A 76 -22.57 -26.46 3.04
CA CYS A 76 -23.41 -27.07 2.00
C CYS A 76 -23.62 -26.17 0.75
N LYS A 77 -22.97 -25.00 0.68
CA LYS A 77 -23.07 -24.02 -0.41
C LYS A 77 -24.50 -23.56 -0.74
N LYS A 78 -25.40 -23.58 0.24
CA LYS A 78 -26.83 -23.22 0.09
C LYS A 78 -26.98 -21.69 0.21
N LEU A 79 -26.63 -20.96 -0.85
CA LEU A 79 -26.53 -19.49 -0.85
C LEU A 79 -27.80 -18.81 -0.32
N ALA A 80 -28.98 -19.26 -0.77
CA ALA A 80 -30.25 -18.66 -0.39
C ALA A 80 -30.53 -18.74 1.12
N THR A 81 -30.34 -19.91 1.73
CA THR A 81 -30.56 -20.11 3.18
C THR A 81 -29.42 -19.54 4.03
N GLU A 82 -28.18 -19.50 3.51
CA GLU A 82 -27.08 -18.74 4.14
C GLU A 82 -27.44 -17.25 4.23
N PHE A 83 -27.97 -16.66 3.15
CA PHE A 83 -28.40 -15.26 3.12
C PHE A 83 -29.52 -14.96 4.14
N TYR A 84 -30.51 -15.86 4.26
CA TYR A 84 -31.53 -15.77 5.31
C TYR A 84 -30.90 -15.81 6.72
N ALA A 85 -30.03 -16.79 6.97
CA ALA A 85 -29.44 -17.00 8.29
C ALA A 85 -28.57 -15.80 8.74
N VAL A 86 -27.78 -15.24 7.82
CA VAL A 86 -26.98 -14.02 8.07
C VAL A 86 -27.87 -12.80 8.35
N ASN A 87 -28.98 -12.62 7.63
CA ASN A 87 -29.93 -11.53 7.90
C ASN A 87 -30.59 -11.67 9.28
N ILE A 88 -31.06 -12.88 9.61
CA ILE A 88 -31.69 -13.21 10.90
C ILE A 88 -30.72 -12.88 12.05
N TRP A 89 -29.48 -13.35 11.97
CA TRP A 89 -28.44 -13.07 12.96
C TRP A 89 -28.23 -11.56 13.18
N LEU A 90 -28.14 -10.79 12.08
CA LEU A 90 -27.98 -9.34 12.11
C LEU A 90 -29.21 -8.57 12.63
N GLN A 91 -30.39 -9.20 12.67
CA GLN A 91 -31.64 -8.65 13.19
C GLN A 91 -31.90 -9.00 14.65
N ILE A 92 -31.43 -10.17 15.12
CA ILE A 92 -31.49 -10.55 16.54
C ILE A 92 -30.47 -9.73 17.34
N LEU A 93 -29.23 -9.60 16.86
CA LEU A 93 -28.14 -8.99 17.64
C LEU A 93 -28.46 -7.60 18.22
N PRO A 94 -29.05 -6.62 17.48
CA PRO A 94 -29.39 -5.30 18.03
C PRO A 94 -30.41 -5.31 19.18
N GLN A 95 -31.13 -6.42 19.39
CA GLN A 95 -32.14 -6.57 20.43
C GLN A 95 -31.54 -7.05 21.77
N LEU A 96 -30.28 -7.49 21.78
CA LEU A 96 -29.56 -7.83 23.00
C LEU A 96 -28.87 -6.57 23.54
N SER A 97 -29.28 -6.12 24.73
CA SER A 97 -29.00 -4.79 25.29
C SER A 97 -27.54 -4.49 25.68
N GLU A 98 -26.58 -5.36 25.35
CA GLU A 98 -25.15 -5.14 25.61
C GLU A 98 -24.31 -5.18 24.33
N LEU A 99 -23.81 -4.01 23.94
CA LEU A 99 -22.88 -3.83 22.84
C LEU A 99 -21.45 -4.21 23.28
N GLN A 100 -21.19 -5.50 23.47
CA GLN A 100 -19.84 -6.00 23.73
C GLN A 100 -18.96 -5.87 22.47
N ILE A 101 -17.70 -5.46 22.63
CA ILE A 101 -16.74 -5.24 21.52
C ILE A 101 -16.61 -6.46 20.60
N ASN A 102 -16.61 -7.66 21.17
CA ASN A 102 -16.55 -8.93 20.42
C ASN A 102 -17.80 -9.12 19.53
N ARG A 103 -19.00 -8.87 20.07
CA ARG A 103 -20.26 -8.93 19.32
C ARG A 103 -20.30 -7.91 18.19
N HIS A 104 -19.71 -6.72 18.37
CA HIS A 104 -19.59 -5.75 17.28
C HIS A 104 -18.60 -6.21 16.20
N ARG A 105 -17.48 -6.84 16.57
CA ARG A 105 -16.56 -7.48 15.60
C ARG A 105 -17.28 -8.55 14.77
N GLU A 106 -18.01 -9.45 15.41
CA GLU A 106 -18.83 -10.48 14.75
C GLU A 106 -19.86 -9.86 13.80
N ARG A 107 -20.58 -8.83 14.26
CA ARG A 107 -21.53 -8.08 13.43
C ARG A 107 -20.89 -7.55 12.15
N LEU A 108 -19.71 -6.93 12.25
CA LEU A 108 -19.02 -6.39 11.07
C LEU A 108 -18.63 -7.51 10.10
N HIS A 109 -18.20 -8.69 10.58
CA HIS A 109 -17.95 -9.85 9.73
C HIS A 109 -19.23 -10.36 9.03
N TYR A 110 -20.37 -10.39 9.72
CA TYR A 110 -21.65 -10.76 9.10
C TYR A 110 -22.17 -9.73 8.11
N LEU A 111 -21.92 -8.44 8.33
CA LEU A 111 -22.20 -7.38 7.33
C LEU A 111 -21.32 -7.51 6.09
N LEU A 112 -20.03 -7.83 6.25
CA LEU A 112 -19.17 -8.16 5.11
C LEU A 112 -19.69 -9.39 4.37
N ARG A 113 -20.09 -10.45 5.09
CA ARG A 113 -20.62 -11.67 4.47
C ARG A 113 -21.92 -11.41 3.70
N MET A 114 -22.84 -10.64 4.25
CA MET A 114 -24.04 -10.17 3.54
C MET A 114 -23.68 -9.43 2.24
N CYS A 115 -22.69 -8.54 2.29
CA CYS A 115 -22.22 -7.81 1.11
C CYS A 115 -21.55 -8.74 0.08
N GLU A 116 -20.80 -9.75 0.50
CA GLU A 116 -20.24 -10.78 -0.39
C GLU A 116 -21.32 -11.58 -1.11
N LEU A 117 -22.43 -11.88 -0.43
CA LEU A 117 -23.55 -12.63 -1.01
C LEU A 117 -24.38 -11.78 -1.98
N ALA A 118 -24.67 -10.52 -1.63
CA ALA A 118 -25.63 -9.67 -2.34
C ALA A 118 -25.04 -8.71 -3.39
N LEU A 119 -23.83 -8.18 -3.17
CA LEU A 119 -23.25 -7.21 -4.12
C LEU A 119 -22.91 -7.79 -5.51
N PRO A 120 -22.57 -9.09 -5.68
CA PRO A 120 -22.40 -9.66 -7.02
C PRO A 120 -23.67 -9.60 -7.88
N PHE A 121 -24.83 -9.95 -7.30
CA PHE A 121 -26.13 -9.82 -7.98
C PHE A 121 -26.40 -8.35 -8.35
N ILE A 122 -26.23 -7.44 -7.38
CA ILE A 122 -26.44 -5.99 -7.60
C ILE A 122 -25.58 -5.46 -8.76
N LYS A 123 -24.30 -5.85 -8.83
CA LYS A 123 -23.40 -5.46 -9.92
C LYS A 123 -23.84 -6.04 -11.27
N ASN A 124 -24.12 -7.34 -11.31
CA ASN A 124 -24.49 -8.05 -12.54
C ASN A 124 -25.72 -7.44 -13.22
N ILE A 125 -26.75 -7.09 -12.44
CA ILE A 125 -27.98 -6.46 -12.96
C ILE A 125 -27.72 -5.06 -13.54
N VAL A 126 -26.83 -4.26 -12.93
CA VAL A 126 -26.55 -2.90 -13.41
C VAL A 126 -25.52 -2.86 -14.54
N ASP A 127 -24.56 -3.78 -14.54
CA ASP A 127 -23.55 -3.93 -15.60
C ASP A 127 -24.06 -4.75 -16.81
N ASN A 128 -25.33 -5.19 -16.82
CA ASN A 128 -25.95 -6.10 -17.81
C ASN A 128 -25.22 -7.45 -17.99
N LYS A 129 -24.42 -7.87 -17.01
CA LYS A 129 -23.67 -9.13 -17.02
C LYS A 129 -24.52 -10.25 -16.42
N ARG A 130 -25.32 -10.91 -17.27
CA ARG A 130 -26.20 -11.99 -16.82
C ARG A 130 -25.40 -13.18 -16.31
N ASP A 131 -25.63 -13.55 -15.05
CA ASP A 131 -25.20 -14.81 -14.46
C ASP A 131 -26.46 -15.53 -14.01
N SER A 132 -26.90 -16.48 -14.82
CA SER A 132 -28.16 -17.21 -14.63
C SER A 132 -28.20 -17.99 -13.31
N GLN A 133 -27.04 -18.35 -12.73
CA GLN A 133 -26.99 -19.02 -11.44
C GLN A 133 -27.17 -18.02 -10.30
N ILE A 134 -26.53 -16.85 -10.36
CA ILE A 134 -26.70 -15.80 -9.35
C ILE A 134 -28.13 -15.24 -9.41
N GLU A 135 -28.66 -14.96 -10.60
CA GLU A 135 -30.05 -14.51 -10.79
C GLU A 135 -31.04 -15.49 -10.18
N LYS A 136 -30.92 -16.79 -10.52
CA LYS A 136 -31.78 -17.84 -9.99
C LYS A 136 -31.68 -17.99 -8.47
N ASN A 137 -30.48 -17.88 -7.90
CA ASN A 137 -30.29 -17.92 -6.44
C ASN A 137 -31.06 -16.77 -5.75
N PHE A 138 -31.12 -15.58 -6.35
CA PHE A 138 -31.87 -14.45 -5.80
C PHE A 138 -33.38 -14.53 -6.08
N GLU A 139 -33.80 -15.12 -7.19
CA GLU A 139 -35.21 -15.51 -7.39
C GLU A 139 -35.68 -16.52 -6.33
N ASP A 140 -34.85 -17.54 -6.02
CA ASP A 140 -35.10 -18.53 -4.96
C ASP A 140 -35.16 -17.90 -3.56
N ILE A 141 -34.28 -16.93 -3.26
CA ILE A 141 -34.35 -16.13 -2.02
C ILE A 141 -35.73 -15.45 -1.96
N PHE A 142 -36.09 -14.68 -2.98
CA PHE A 142 -37.34 -13.91 -2.99
C PHE A 142 -38.59 -14.74 -3.32
N CYS A 143 -38.50 -16.07 -3.40
CA CYS A 143 -39.61 -16.99 -3.70
C CYS A 143 -40.35 -16.65 -5.02
N ILE A 144 -39.61 -16.15 -6.00
CA ILE A 144 -40.08 -15.83 -7.35
C ILE A 144 -40.11 -17.10 -8.20
N LYS A 145 -41.01 -17.16 -9.17
CA LYS A 145 -41.07 -18.25 -10.16
C LYS A 145 -41.01 -17.72 -11.58
N GLU A 146 -40.40 -18.51 -12.47
CA GLU A 146 -40.51 -18.33 -13.92
C GLU A 146 -41.96 -18.57 -14.37
N ALA A 147 -42.46 -17.73 -15.27
CA ALA A 147 -43.77 -17.89 -15.89
C ALA A 147 -43.67 -18.77 -17.16
N ASN A 148 -44.78 -18.99 -17.87
CA ASN A 148 -44.77 -19.68 -19.17
C ASN A 148 -43.94 -18.94 -20.25
N ASP A 149 -43.71 -17.64 -20.05
CA ASP A 149 -42.81 -16.79 -20.84
C ASP A 149 -41.50 -16.60 -20.06
N PRO A 150 -40.32 -17.00 -20.59
CA PRO A 150 -39.02 -16.87 -19.92
C PRO A 150 -38.61 -15.42 -19.60
N GLN A 151 -39.21 -14.41 -20.25
CA GLN A 151 -39.00 -12.99 -19.92
C GLN A 151 -39.95 -12.49 -18.81
N LYS A 152 -40.87 -13.34 -18.33
CA LYS A 152 -41.83 -13.02 -17.27
C LYS A 152 -41.54 -13.80 -15.98
N ARG A 153 -41.89 -13.18 -14.85
CA ARG A 153 -41.73 -13.71 -13.49
C ARG A 153 -43.01 -13.52 -12.69
N GLN A 154 -43.37 -14.54 -11.93
CA GLN A 154 -44.52 -14.58 -11.02
C GLN A 154 -44.07 -14.19 -9.61
N ILE A 155 -44.68 -13.14 -9.05
CA ILE A 155 -44.43 -12.71 -7.66
C ILE A 155 -45.67 -13.05 -6.79
N PRO A 156 -45.48 -13.74 -5.64
CA PRO A 156 -46.57 -14.00 -4.68
C PRO A 156 -47.15 -12.71 -4.09
N PHE A 157 -48.47 -12.63 -3.87
CA PHE A 157 -49.14 -11.41 -3.37
C PHE A 157 -48.62 -10.87 -2.03
N SER A 158 -48.09 -11.72 -1.15
CA SER A 158 -47.57 -11.32 0.19
C SER A 158 -46.06 -11.00 0.19
N ASN A 159 -45.45 -10.79 -0.97
CA ASN A 159 -44.00 -10.61 -1.11
C ASN A 159 -43.56 -9.16 -0.84
N PRO A 160 -42.41 -8.92 -0.17
CA PRO A 160 -41.95 -7.56 0.14
C PRO A 160 -41.73 -6.68 -1.11
N LEU A 161 -41.43 -7.27 -2.27
CA LEU A 161 -41.20 -6.55 -3.53
C LEU A 161 -42.44 -5.75 -3.99
N LEU A 162 -43.65 -6.16 -3.57
CA LEU A 162 -44.93 -5.57 -4.00
C LEU A 162 -45.39 -4.37 -3.16
N HIS A 163 -44.74 -4.07 -2.04
CA HIS A 163 -45.19 -3.04 -1.09
C HIS A 163 -44.97 -1.58 -1.54
N VAL A 164 -44.35 -1.34 -2.70
CA VAL A 164 -44.14 0.01 -3.26
C VAL A 164 -44.99 0.21 -4.51
N HIS A 165 -45.85 1.22 -4.46
CA HIS A 165 -46.83 1.55 -5.49
C HIS A 165 -46.16 2.16 -6.75
N GLU A 166 -45.86 1.36 -7.77
CA GLU A 166 -45.48 1.94 -9.07
C GLU A 166 -45.70 1.09 -10.33
N TYR A 167 -46.17 -0.17 -10.24
CA TYR A 167 -46.36 -1.01 -11.44
C TYR A 167 -47.72 -1.72 -11.52
N VAL A 168 -48.43 -1.42 -12.62
CA VAL A 168 -49.61 -2.14 -13.10
C VAL A 168 -49.14 -3.45 -13.74
N GLY A 169 -49.32 -4.57 -13.04
CA GLY A 169 -49.07 -5.92 -13.56
C GLY A 169 -50.37 -6.63 -13.90
N GLU A 170 -50.33 -7.54 -14.88
CA GLU A 170 -51.45 -8.44 -15.18
C GLU A 170 -51.73 -9.32 -13.95
N ALA A 171 -52.99 -9.30 -13.48
CA ALA A 171 -53.42 -10.05 -12.31
C ALA A 171 -54.15 -11.33 -12.73
N MET A 172 -53.60 -12.49 -12.37
CA MET A 172 -54.28 -13.77 -12.42
C MET A 172 -53.98 -14.57 -11.14
N ASN A 173 -55.03 -15.15 -10.54
CA ASN A 173 -54.94 -16.18 -9.48
C ASN A 173 -53.95 -15.88 -8.34
N ASN A 174 -54.15 -14.77 -7.61
CA ASN A 174 -53.36 -14.39 -6.41
C ASN A 174 -51.85 -14.27 -6.67
N GLN A 175 -51.44 -14.01 -7.91
CA GLN A 175 -50.06 -13.72 -8.32
C GLN A 175 -50.07 -12.56 -9.32
N ARG A 176 -48.97 -11.80 -9.37
CA ARG A 176 -48.77 -10.76 -10.38
C ARG A 176 -47.58 -11.12 -11.26
N ILE A 177 -47.74 -10.90 -12.57
CA ILE A 177 -46.72 -11.23 -13.56
C ILE A 177 -46.01 -9.95 -14.01
N TYR A 178 -44.68 -9.97 -14.00
CA TYR A 178 -43.82 -8.83 -14.35
C TYR A 178 -42.67 -9.25 -15.27
N ASN A 179 -42.08 -8.29 -16.01
CA ASN A 179 -40.87 -8.52 -16.79
C ASN A 179 -39.67 -8.81 -15.86
N VAL A 180 -38.84 -9.78 -16.23
CA VAL A 180 -37.67 -10.25 -15.46
C VAL A 180 -36.72 -9.13 -15.05
N ASN A 181 -36.41 -8.18 -15.94
CA ASN A 181 -35.50 -7.07 -15.66
C ASN A 181 -36.06 -6.15 -14.56
N ASN A 182 -37.38 -5.87 -14.59
CA ASN A 182 -38.04 -5.05 -13.58
C ASN A 182 -38.03 -5.76 -12.21
N VAL A 183 -38.21 -7.09 -12.20
CA VAL A 183 -38.15 -7.88 -10.97
C VAL A 183 -36.74 -7.89 -10.39
N HIS A 184 -35.71 -8.13 -11.21
CA HIS A 184 -34.31 -8.12 -10.77
C HIS A 184 -33.87 -6.75 -10.26
N LEU A 185 -34.21 -5.67 -10.97
CA LEU A 185 -33.97 -4.30 -10.51
C LEU A 185 -34.64 -4.02 -9.16
N ARG A 186 -35.87 -4.51 -8.97
CA ARG A 186 -36.61 -4.36 -7.71
C ARG A 186 -35.95 -5.13 -6.56
N ILE A 187 -35.43 -6.33 -6.82
CA ILE A 187 -34.61 -7.08 -5.84
C ILE A 187 -33.36 -6.25 -5.47
N SER A 188 -32.62 -5.73 -6.45
CA SER A 188 -31.42 -4.92 -6.19
C SER A 188 -31.71 -3.67 -5.35
N GLN A 189 -32.84 -2.99 -5.60
CA GLN A 189 -33.29 -1.84 -4.79
C GLN A 189 -33.62 -2.23 -3.33
N CYS A 190 -34.37 -3.32 -3.11
CA CYS A 190 -34.69 -3.79 -1.77
C CYS A 190 -33.44 -4.23 -0.99
N LEU A 191 -32.53 -4.96 -1.65
CA LEU A 191 -31.23 -5.35 -1.06
C LEU A 191 -30.38 -4.12 -0.73
N ALA A 192 -30.31 -3.12 -1.61
CA ALA A 192 -29.55 -1.90 -1.38
C ALA A 192 -30.06 -1.12 -0.15
N SER A 193 -31.38 -0.96 0.00
CA SER A 193 -31.96 -0.30 1.18
C SER A 193 -31.59 -1.04 2.47
N ARG A 194 -31.78 -2.38 2.49
CA ARG A 194 -31.48 -3.21 3.66
C ARG A 194 -30.00 -3.18 4.05
N ILE A 195 -29.10 -3.29 3.08
CA ILE A 195 -27.65 -3.21 3.31
C ILE A 195 -27.27 -1.81 3.83
N PHE A 196 -27.83 -0.74 3.26
CA PHE A 196 -27.59 0.62 3.72
C PHE A 196 -28.00 0.80 5.20
N GLU A 197 -29.22 0.42 5.57
CA GLU A 197 -29.72 0.53 6.95
C GLU A 197 -28.84 -0.21 7.96
N LEU A 198 -28.47 -1.46 7.65
CA LEU A 198 -27.68 -2.32 8.53
C LEU A 198 -26.24 -1.81 8.73
N ILE A 199 -25.64 -1.25 7.67
CA ILE A 199 -24.33 -0.59 7.74
C ILE A 199 -24.43 0.77 8.44
N TRP A 200 -25.51 1.52 8.25
CA TRP A 200 -25.73 2.82 8.89
C TRP A 200 -25.91 2.72 10.41
N ASP A 201 -26.63 1.71 10.90
CA ASP A 201 -26.70 1.41 12.35
C ASP A 201 -25.34 0.92 12.90
N ALA A 202 -24.56 0.16 12.11
CA ALA A 202 -23.20 -0.23 12.48
C ALA A 202 -22.22 0.96 12.48
N ASN A 203 -22.43 1.96 11.63
CA ASN A 203 -21.73 3.24 11.66
C ASN A 203 -22.03 3.99 12.95
N LYS A 204 -23.30 4.17 13.31
CA LYS A 204 -23.70 4.86 14.56
C LYS A 204 -23.05 4.21 15.78
N LYS A 205 -23.34 2.93 16.03
CA LYS A 205 -22.79 2.18 17.17
C LYS A 205 -21.25 2.10 17.14
N GLY A 206 -20.64 1.99 15.97
CA GLY A 206 -19.18 2.00 15.82
C GLY A 206 -18.51 3.31 16.25
N ARG A 207 -19.21 4.46 16.17
CA ARG A 207 -18.70 5.75 16.67
C ARG A 207 -18.69 5.82 18.20
N ASP A 208 -19.58 5.08 18.85
CA ASP A 208 -19.70 5.07 20.31
C ASP A 208 -18.66 4.12 20.97
N ILE A 209 -18.08 3.18 20.23
CA ILE A 209 -17.04 2.25 20.72
C ILE A 209 -15.69 2.97 20.86
N PRO A 210 -15.17 3.18 22.09
CA PRO A 210 -13.94 3.95 22.30
C PRO A 210 -12.68 3.30 21.72
N GLU A 211 -12.67 1.98 21.55
CA GLU A 211 -11.60 1.21 20.91
C GLU A 211 -11.40 1.59 19.45
N ILE A 212 -12.47 1.98 18.79
CA ILE A 212 -12.50 2.37 17.38
C ILE A 212 -12.39 3.89 17.27
N SER A 213 -13.21 4.60 18.03
CA SER A 213 -13.48 6.01 17.81
C SER A 213 -12.60 6.96 18.60
N SER A 214 -11.94 6.54 19.69
CA SER A 214 -11.26 7.46 20.62
C SER A 214 -9.74 7.32 20.64
N GLN A 215 -9.03 8.46 20.72
CA GLN A 215 -7.59 8.47 20.98
C GLN A 215 -7.30 7.92 22.38
N ILE A 216 -6.15 7.28 22.56
CA ILE A 216 -5.71 6.75 23.85
C ILE A 216 -5.26 7.90 24.74
N CYS A 217 -5.74 7.92 25.97
CA CYS A 217 -5.30 8.89 26.97
C CYS A 217 -3.85 8.60 27.37
N TYR A 218 -2.93 9.51 27.03
CA TYR A 218 -1.50 9.36 27.38
C TYR A 218 -1.21 9.30 28.90
N LYS A 219 -2.20 9.64 29.75
CA LYS A 219 -2.13 9.49 31.22
C LYS A 219 -2.81 8.21 31.72
N PHE A 220 -3.01 7.18 30.91
CA PHE A 220 -3.86 6.02 31.24
C PHE A 220 -3.63 5.37 32.63
N THR A 221 -2.42 5.44 33.20
CA THR A 221 -2.09 4.97 34.58
C THR A 221 -2.31 6.00 35.70
N SER A 222 -2.48 7.27 35.38
CA SER A 222 -2.44 8.42 36.31
C SER A 222 -3.49 9.49 35.97
N CYS A 223 -4.56 9.12 35.28
CA CYS A 223 -5.63 10.03 34.90
C CYS A 223 -6.77 9.96 35.91
N GLU A 224 -6.80 10.93 36.82
CA GLU A 224 -7.85 11.07 37.84
C GLU A 224 -9.12 11.77 37.31
N ARG A 225 -9.19 12.07 36.00
CA ARG A 225 -10.35 12.76 35.40
C ARG A 225 -11.46 11.76 35.07
N PRO A 226 -12.62 11.79 35.74
CA PRO A 226 -13.71 10.86 35.47
C PRO A 226 -14.28 11.01 34.05
N ASN A 227 -14.32 12.24 33.54
CA ASN A 227 -14.85 12.57 32.20
C ASN A 227 -13.70 12.85 31.22
N CYS A 228 -12.74 11.93 31.10
CA CYS A 228 -11.68 12.08 30.10
C CYS A 228 -12.25 11.91 28.69
N LEU A 229 -11.99 12.89 27.80
CA LEU A 229 -12.36 12.84 26.37
C LEU A 229 -11.58 11.77 25.56
N TYR A 230 -10.74 11.00 26.24
CA TYR A 230 -9.84 10.01 25.69
C TYR A 230 -9.94 8.70 26.46
N HIS A 231 -9.74 7.59 25.78
CA HIS A 231 -9.95 6.28 26.34
C HIS A 231 -8.75 5.82 27.19
N HIS A 232 -9.01 5.37 28.42
CA HIS A 232 -7.99 4.87 29.36
C HIS A 232 -7.69 3.39 29.10
N VAL A 233 -6.56 3.10 28.45
CA VAL A 233 -6.06 1.73 28.28
C VAL A 233 -4.54 1.70 28.28
N ILE A 234 -3.95 0.64 28.82
CA ILE A 234 -2.53 0.36 28.69
C ILE A 234 -2.26 -0.04 27.22
N SER A 235 -1.59 0.83 26.46
CA SER A 235 -1.35 0.59 25.04
C SER A 235 -0.20 -0.40 24.80
N THR A 236 -0.43 -1.69 25.03
CA THR A 236 0.53 -2.73 24.60
C THR A 236 0.42 -2.97 23.09
N PRO A 237 1.45 -3.53 22.43
CA PRO A 237 1.37 -3.87 21.01
C PRO A 237 0.17 -4.75 20.65
N SER A 238 -0.21 -5.70 21.51
CA SER A 238 -1.38 -6.57 21.29
C SER A 238 -2.70 -5.80 21.36
N ILE A 239 -2.82 -4.83 22.27
CA ILE A 239 -4.02 -3.99 22.40
C ILE A 239 -4.12 -3.03 21.20
N LEU A 240 -3.02 -2.41 20.79
CA LEU A 240 -2.98 -1.57 19.59
C LEU A 240 -3.34 -2.37 18.33
N HIS A 241 -2.87 -3.61 18.21
CA HIS A 241 -3.22 -4.51 17.10
C HIS A 241 -4.72 -4.76 17.03
N LYS A 242 -5.34 -5.19 18.14
CA LYS A 242 -6.79 -5.47 18.21
C LYS A 242 -7.65 -4.23 17.91
N ARG A 243 -7.22 -3.04 18.36
CA ARG A 243 -7.89 -1.75 18.06
C ARG A 243 -7.82 -1.41 16.57
N LEU A 244 -6.62 -1.48 15.99
CA LEU A 244 -6.37 -1.13 14.59
C LEU A 244 -7.08 -2.09 13.63
N GLU A 245 -7.03 -3.40 13.90
CA GLU A 245 -7.83 -4.41 13.19
C GLU A 245 -9.33 -4.07 13.20
N LEU A 246 -9.89 -3.79 14.39
CA LEU A 246 -11.32 -3.52 14.55
C LEU A 246 -11.73 -2.23 13.82
N ALA A 247 -10.89 -1.21 13.86
CA ALA A 247 -11.11 0.04 13.14
C ALA A 247 -11.04 -0.14 11.61
N PHE A 248 -10.11 -0.97 11.10
CA PHE A 248 -10.08 -1.30 9.67
C PHE A 248 -11.23 -2.20 9.24
N LEU A 249 -11.70 -3.11 10.10
CA LEU A 249 -12.89 -3.92 9.85
C LEU A 249 -14.14 -3.03 9.75
N GLN A 250 -14.31 -2.09 10.68
CA GLN A 250 -15.36 -1.06 10.65
C GLN A 250 -15.32 -0.31 9.32
N TYR A 251 -14.18 0.28 8.97
CA TYR A 251 -13.99 1.03 7.72
C TYR A 251 -14.23 0.18 6.46
N THR A 252 -13.81 -1.09 6.45
CA THR A 252 -14.04 -1.99 5.31
C THR A 252 -15.53 -2.29 5.08
N VAL A 253 -16.35 -2.34 6.15
CA VAL A 253 -17.81 -2.42 6.02
C VAL A 253 -18.37 -1.13 5.42
N MET A 254 -17.89 0.04 5.87
CA MET A 254 -18.34 1.35 5.36
C MET A 254 -18.08 1.52 3.86
N LEU A 255 -16.95 0.99 3.36
CA LEU A 255 -16.62 0.98 1.94
C LEU A 255 -17.60 0.18 1.08
N LYS A 256 -18.34 -0.79 1.63
CA LYS A 256 -19.31 -1.57 0.84
C LYS A 256 -20.50 -0.73 0.33
N LEU A 257 -20.76 0.43 0.94
CA LEU A 257 -21.76 1.39 0.47
C LEU A 257 -21.38 2.04 -0.87
N ASP A 258 -20.09 2.08 -1.23
CA ASP A 258 -19.64 2.65 -2.51
C ASP A 258 -20.28 1.96 -3.72
N VAL A 259 -20.47 0.64 -3.66
CA VAL A 259 -21.12 -0.12 -4.73
C VAL A 259 -22.57 0.35 -4.90
N LEU A 260 -23.31 0.52 -3.81
CA LEU A 260 -24.70 0.99 -3.86
C LEU A 260 -24.81 2.43 -4.37
N TYR A 261 -23.85 3.28 -4.00
CA TYR A 261 -23.72 4.66 -4.44
C TYR A 261 -23.40 4.77 -5.94
N ARG A 262 -22.35 4.08 -6.43
CA ARG A 262 -21.94 4.13 -7.85
C ARG A 262 -23.03 3.61 -8.79
N HIS A 263 -23.79 2.60 -8.38
CA HIS A 263 -24.92 2.06 -9.14
C HIS A 263 -26.26 2.82 -8.93
N ARG A 264 -26.26 3.96 -8.22
CA ARG A 264 -27.44 4.83 -8.01
C ARG A 264 -28.66 4.10 -7.39
N LEU A 265 -28.43 3.11 -6.53
CA LEU A 265 -29.49 2.34 -5.87
C LEU A 265 -29.93 2.93 -4.52
N LEU A 266 -29.26 3.98 -4.05
CA LEU A 266 -29.59 4.73 -2.85
C LEU A 266 -30.43 5.96 -3.19
N LYS A 267 -31.28 6.41 -2.26
CA LYS A 267 -31.97 7.70 -2.38
C LYS A 267 -30.96 8.85 -2.45
N GLU A 268 -31.36 10.00 -2.99
CA GLU A 268 -30.44 11.14 -3.16
C GLU A 268 -29.87 11.64 -1.81
N GLU A 269 -30.70 11.68 -0.77
CA GLU A 269 -30.31 12.00 0.61
C GLU A 269 -29.24 11.03 1.13
N GLN A 270 -29.50 9.74 1.04
CA GLN A 270 -28.57 8.66 1.45
C GLN A 270 -27.25 8.73 0.67
N SER A 271 -27.32 9.02 -0.64
CA SER A 271 -26.16 9.11 -1.52
C SER A 271 -25.20 10.22 -1.11
N LYS A 272 -25.73 11.36 -0.62
CA LYS A 272 -24.92 12.48 -0.11
C LYS A 272 -24.15 12.11 1.17
N GLU A 273 -24.67 11.20 1.99
CA GLU A 273 -24.03 10.77 3.24
C GLU A 273 -22.87 9.78 3.04
N VAL A 274 -22.91 8.93 2.00
CA VAL A 274 -21.92 7.84 1.80
C VAL A 274 -20.48 8.35 1.74
N LEU A 275 -20.21 9.34 0.88
CA LEU A 275 -18.86 9.89 0.69
C LEU A 275 -18.35 10.59 1.96
N GLY A 276 -19.23 11.34 2.64
CA GLY A 276 -18.90 12.01 3.90
C GLY A 276 -18.57 11.01 5.02
N LEU A 277 -19.31 9.90 5.10
CA LEU A 277 -19.07 8.81 6.03
C LEU A 277 -17.75 8.09 5.76
N GLN A 278 -17.43 7.78 4.51
CA GLN A 278 -16.17 7.13 4.13
C GLN A 278 -14.97 8.03 4.45
N ARG A 279 -15.04 9.32 4.09
CA ARG A 279 -14.04 10.34 4.45
C ARG A 279 -13.85 10.41 5.97
N TRP A 280 -14.94 10.49 6.73
CA TRP A 280 -14.89 10.59 8.20
C TRP A 280 -14.16 9.39 8.82
N TRP A 281 -14.47 8.17 8.39
CA TRP A 281 -13.81 6.97 8.90
C TRP A 281 -12.32 6.87 8.49
N ALA A 282 -11.97 7.25 7.25
CA ALA A 282 -10.58 7.30 6.80
C ALA A 282 -9.77 8.33 7.60
N GLU A 283 -10.30 9.54 7.81
CA GLU A 283 -9.66 10.58 8.62
C GLU A 283 -9.56 10.17 10.10
N ARG A 284 -10.56 9.43 10.64
CA ARG A 284 -10.51 8.90 12.00
C ARG A 284 -9.44 7.80 12.16
N LEU A 285 -9.32 6.90 11.18
CA LEU A 285 -8.23 5.90 11.14
C LEU A 285 -6.86 6.57 11.20
N VAL A 286 -6.63 7.58 10.35
CA VAL A 286 -5.36 8.33 10.34
C VAL A 286 -5.08 8.99 11.68
N LYS A 287 -6.06 9.72 12.22
CA LYS A 287 -5.91 10.52 13.45
C LYS A 287 -5.80 9.70 14.75
N VAL A 288 -6.42 8.52 14.80
CA VAL A 288 -6.50 7.72 16.04
C VAL A 288 -5.50 6.57 16.07
N HIS A 289 -5.24 5.90 14.93
CA HIS A 289 -4.53 4.61 14.94
C HIS A 289 -3.30 4.53 14.04
N ILE A 290 -3.22 5.31 12.96
CA ILE A 290 -2.10 5.24 11.99
C ILE A 290 -0.99 6.26 12.31
N ARG A 291 -1.34 7.50 12.68
CA ARG A 291 -0.36 8.54 13.02
C ARG A 291 0.48 8.12 14.23
N TYR A 292 1.80 8.16 14.09
CA TYR A 292 2.73 7.97 15.20
C TYR A 292 2.75 9.21 16.11
N GLN A 293 2.05 9.13 17.24
CA GLN A 293 1.95 10.23 18.19
C GLN A 293 3.01 10.13 19.30
N SER A 294 3.16 8.97 19.95
CA SER A 294 4.30 8.67 20.84
C SER A 294 4.46 7.16 21.12
N PRO A 295 5.62 6.71 21.63
CA PRO A 295 5.85 5.35 22.14
C PRO A 295 4.84 4.87 23.20
N GLN A 296 4.20 5.81 23.91
CA GLN A 296 3.25 5.52 24.99
C GLN A 296 1.80 5.34 24.51
N ILE A 297 1.53 5.49 23.21
CA ILE A 297 0.19 5.32 22.60
C ILE A 297 0.20 4.78 21.17
N SER A 298 1.36 4.59 20.53
CA SER A 298 1.53 4.16 19.14
C SER A 298 2.64 3.10 19.01
N CYS A 299 2.50 2.16 18.08
CA CYS A 299 3.49 1.10 17.80
C CYS A 299 3.64 0.95 16.27
N PRO A 300 4.70 1.52 15.66
CA PRO A 300 4.96 1.45 14.22
C PRO A 300 4.87 0.04 13.61
N GLU A 301 5.41 -0.94 14.31
CA GLU A 301 5.43 -2.36 13.93
C GLU A 301 4.02 -2.88 13.66
N VAL A 302 3.08 -2.55 14.57
CA VAL A 302 1.68 -2.93 14.48
C VAL A 302 0.99 -2.18 13.34
N THR A 303 1.23 -0.87 13.21
CA THR A 303 0.64 -0.06 12.14
C THR A 303 1.06 -0.56 10.76
N CYS A 304 2.37 -0.75 10.52
CA CYS A 304 2.89 -1.26 9.26
C CYS A 304 2.39 -2.68 8.96
N MET A 305 2.32 -3.57 9.96
CA MET A 305 1.80 -4.93 9.79
C MET A 305 0.33 -4.96 9.35
N VAL A 306 -0.55 -4.22 10.03
CA VAL A 306 -1.98 -4.22 9.66
C VAL A 306 -2.20 -3.53 8.31
N LEU A 307 -1.45 -2.45 8.01
CA LEU A 307 -1.49 -1.81 6.68
C LEU A 307 -1.03 -2.75 5.55
N ALA A 308 -0.03 -3.60 5.80
CA ALA A 308 0.41 -4.61 4.85
C ALA A 308 -0.64 -5.71 4.62
N ASN A 309 -1.38 -6.10 5.67
CA ASN A 309 -2.40 -7.13 5.63
C ASN A 309 -3.79 -6.65 5.13
N LEU A 310 -3.92 -5.39 4.71
CA LEU A 310 -5.18 -4.90 4.13
C LEU A 310 -5.50 -5.59 2.80
N SER A 311 -6.78 -5.89 2.58
CA SER A 311 -7.24 -6.36 1.27
C SER A 311 -6.92 -5.31 0.18
N SER A 312 -6.59 -5.76 -1.04
CA SER A 312 -6.28 -4.89 -2.17
C SER A 312 -7.40 -3.87 -2.44
N CYS A 313 -8.66 -4.28 -2.28
CA CYS A 313 -9.84 -3.42 -2.38
C CYS A 313 -9.88 -2.34 -1.28
N THR A 314 -9.75 -2.72 0.01
CA THR A 314 -9.72 -1.76 1.14
C THR A 314 -8.56 -0.76 0.98
N ARG A 315 -7.38 -1.26 0.59
CA ARG A 315 -6.17 -0.44 0.37
C ARG A 315 -6.39 0.57 -0.75
N LYS A 316 -6.91 0.13 -1.90
CA LYS A 316 -7.17 0.99 -3.07
C LYS A 316 -8.15 2.13 -2.75
N GLU A 317 -9.26 1.84 -2.08
CA GLU A 317 -10.24 2.89 -1.74
C GLU A 317 -9.71 3.85 -0.65
N PHE A 318 -8.89 3.38 0.29
CA PHE A 318 -8.21 4.26 1.26
C PHE A 318 -7.18 5.20 0.60
N ILE A 319 -6.41 4.69 -0.36
CA ILE A 319 -5.52 5.48 -1.22
C ILE A 319 -6.33 6.50 -2.02
N GLU A 320 -7.46 6.09 -2.59
CA GLU A 320 -8.28 6.94 -3.44
C GLU A 320 -8.91 8.11 -2.66
N ILE A 321 -9.33 7.91 -1.41
CA ILE A 321 -9.73 9.01 -0.51
C ILE A 321 -8.54 9.96 -0.27
N ALA A 322 -7.35 9.44 0.06
CA ALA A 322 -6.18 10.28 0.29
C ALA A 322 -5.78 11.13 -0.94
N ARG A 323 -6.00 10.60 -2.15
CA ARG A 323 -5.69 11.29 -3.42
C ARG A 323 -6.80 12.25 -3.86
N LYS A 324 -8.05 11.78 -3.96
CA LYS A 324 -9.19 12.62 -4.41
C LYS A 324 -9.61 13.68 -3.40
N THR A 325 -9.36 13.46 -2.11
CA THR A 325 -9.73 14.41 -1.05
C THR A 325 -8.53 15.24 -0.62
N TRP A 326 -7.53 14.63 0.02
CA TRP A 326 -6.49 15.40 0.71
C TRP A 326 -5.45 15.99 -0.26
N LEU A 327 -5.03 15.27 -1.30
CA LEU A 327 -4.11 15.84 -2.29
C LEU A 327 -4.79 16.93 -3.15
N TYR A 328 -6.08 16.76 -3.47
CA TYR A 328 -6.86 17.80 -4.17
C TYR A 328 -6.99 19.11 -3.36
N GLU A 329 -7.08 19.05 -2.03
CA GLU A 329 -7.05 20.25 -1.16
C GLU A 329 -5.75 21.07 -1.34
N LEU A 330 -4.62 20.43 -1.68
CA LEU A 330 -3.34 21.10 -1.90
C LEU A 330 -3.26 21.82 -3.25
N ASN A 331 -3.98 21.36 -4.28
CA ASN A 331 -4.04 22.02 -5.59
C ASN A 331 -4.54 23.47 -5.47
N ASN A 332 -5.45 23.72 -4.52
CA ASN A 332 -6.02 25.04 -4.25
C ASN A 332 -5.32 25.77 -3.11
N ASN A 333 -4.57 25.07 -2.25
CA ASN A 333 -3.89 25.66 -1.10
C ASN A 333 -2.61 24.91 -0.71
N VAL A 334 -1.52 25.17 -1.46
CA VAL A 334 -0.19 24.62 -1.17
C VAL A 334 0.42 25.10 0.16
N SER A 335 -0.17 26.12 0.80
CA SER A 335 0.27 26.58 2.13
C SER A 335 -0.20 25.66 3.26
N ASN A 336 -1.13 24.72 3.02
CA ASN A 336 -1.69 23.86 4.06
C ASN A 336 -0.74 22.70 4.43
N PHE A 337 0.24 22.96 5.30
CA PHE A 337 1.27 21.97 5.64
C PHE A 337 0.73 20.80 6.49
N GLU A 338 -0.37 20.96 7.23
CA GLU A 338 -1.03 19.83 7.92
C GLU A 338 -1.49 18.77 6.90
N VAL A 339 -2.17 19.19 5.83
CA VAL A 339 -2.63 18.29 4.78
C VAL A 339 -1.46 17.72 3.99
N MET A 340 -0.45 18.55 3.70
CA MET A 340 0.78 18.15 3.00
C MET A 340 1.52 17.01 3.70
N LEU A 341 1.76 17.14 5.01
CA LEU A 341 2.42 16.12 5.83
C LEU A 341 1.55 14.85 5.93
N LYS A 342 0.24 15.00 6.18
CA LYS A 342 -0.72 13.89 6.22
C LYS A 342 -0.71 13.06 4.92
N CYS A 343 -0.78 13.72 3.76
CA CYS A 343 -0.71 13.06 2.45
C CYS A 343 0.60 12.30 2.28
N MET A 344 1.73 12.98 2.49
CA MET A 344 3.04 12.38 2.27
C MET A 344 3.25 11.16 3.17
N PHE A 345 3.03 11.27 4.49
CA PHE A 345 3.21 10.13 5.39
C PHE A 345 2.31 8.93 5.06
N ILE A 346 1.07 9.16 4.62
CA ILE A 346 0.17 8.06 4.25
C ILE A 346 0.61 7.37 2.94
N PHE A 347 0.96 8.11 1.88
CA PHE A 347 1.48 7.50 0.65
C PHE A 347 2.80 6.75 0.89
N GLN A 348 3.65 7.31 1.75
CA GLN A 348 4.93 6.73 2.16
C GLN A 348 4.76 5.43 2.97
N GLN A 349 3.88 5.40 3.98
CA GLN A 349 3.56 4.18 4.73
C GLN A 349 2.89 3.10 3.86
N LEU A 350 2.07 3.51 2.88
CA LEU A 350 1.41 2.62 1.94
C LEU A 350 2.29 2.21 0.74
N LYS A 351 3.54 2.70 0.66
CA LYS A 351 4.46 2.48 -0.48
C LYS A 351 3.78 2.72 -1.84
N GLU A 352 2.99 3.79 -1.90
CA GLU A 352 2.06 4.05 -3.01
C GLU A 352 2.69 5.04 -4.01
N GLU A 353 3.34 4.48 -5.04
CA GLU A 353 4.17 5.27 -5.94
C GLU A 353 3.41 6.30 -6.76
N TRP A 354 2.15 6.06 -7.12
CA TRP A 354 1.40 6.99 -7.97
C TRP A 354 0.99 8.24 -7.19
N GLY A 355 0.57 8.10 -5.93
CA GLY A 355 0.33 9.20 -5.00
C GLY A 355 1.59 10.00 -4.68
N ILE A 356 2.74 9.34 -4.49
CA ILE A 356 4.04 10.01 -4.32
C ILE A 356 4.40 10.81 -5.58
N ASN A 357 4.29 10.20 -6.77
CA ASN A 357 4.59 10.85 -8.04
C ASN A 357 3.60 12.00 -8.36
N MET A 358 2.33 11.86 -8.01
CA MET A 358 1.33 12.92 -8.16
C MET A 358 1.61 14.08 -7.21
N PHE A 359 1.96 13.82 -5.95
CA PHE A 359 2.41 14.85 -5.01
C PHE A 359 3.65 15.60 -5.55
N TYR A 360 4.65 14.87 -6.07
CA TYR A 360 5.83 15.50 -6.69
C TYR A 360 5.47 16.42 -7.86
N ARG A 361 4.55 15.98 -8.73
CA ARG A 361 4.06 16.78 -9.87
C ARG A 361 3.35 18.05 -9.41
N GLU A 362 2.43 17.94 -8.45
CA GLU A 362 1.71 19.09 -7.89
C GLU A 362 2.67 20.10 -7.24
N MET A 363 3.60 19.63 -6.41
CA MET A 363 4.59 20.49 -5.76
C MET A 363 5.67 21.04 -6.71
N SER A 364 5.77 20.53 -7.94
CA SER A 364 6.71 21.03 -8.95
C SER A 364 6.11 22.09 -9.88
N LYS A 365 4.82 22.41 -9.77
CA LYS A 365 4.17 23.47 -10.54
C LYS A 365 4.77 24.83 -10.16
N THR A 366 5.35 25.51 -11.14
CA THR A 366 5.88 26.87 -10.94
C THR A 366 4.78 27.92 -11.11
N THR A 367 4.87 28.99 -10.34
CA THR A 367 3.99 30.16 -10.42
C THR A 367 4.82 31.36 -10.84
N LYS A 368 4.37 32.10 -11.87
CA LYS A 368 5.01 33.36 -12.28
C LYS A 368 4.65 34.46 -11.28
N LEU A 369 5.64 35.21 -10.80
CA LEU A 369 5.41 36.39 -9.97
C LEU A 369 5.37 37.64 -10.84
N LEU A 370 4.40 38.53 -10.60
CA LEU A 370 4.30 39.84 -11.27
C LEU A 370 5.26 40.89 -10.68
N ASN A 371 5.73 40.68 -9.45
CA ASN A 371 6.68 41.52 -8.73
C ASN A 371 7.51 40.59 -7.83
N PRO A 372 8.85 40.75 -7.74
CA PRO A 372 9.69 39.94 -6.84
C PRO A 372 9.14 39.89 -5.41
N ASP A 373 8.75 41.02 -4.80
CA ASP A 373 8.38 41.10 -3.38
C ASP A 373 7.09 40.33 -3.02
N ASN A 374 6.31 39.90 -4.00
CA ASN A 374 5.01 39.25 -3.83
C ASN A 374 5.08 37.71 -3.71
N LEU A 375 6.12 37.15 -3.09
CA LEU A 375 6.24 35.70 -2.87
C LEU A 375 5.09 35.17 -1.98
N PRO A 376 4.21 34.26 -2.48
CA PRO A 376 3.09 33.77 -1.70
C PRO A 376 3.53 32.84 -0.55
N ILE A 377 2.71 32.76 0.49
CA ILE A 377 2.94 31.85 1.62
C ILE A 377 2.88 30.40 1.13
N GLY A 378 3.86 29.59 1.52
CA GLY A 378 4.01 28.20 1.05
C GLY A 378 4.92 28.05 -0.16
N PHE A 379 5.47 29.14 -0.71
CA PHE A 379 6.41 29.13 -1.82
C PHE A 379 7.82 29.60 -1.42
N GLU A 380 8.80 29.20 -2.25
CA GLU A 380 10.18 29.70 -2.32
C GLU A 380 10.51 30.11 -3.77
N TYR A 381 11.53 30.93 -4.00
CA TYR A 381 11.95 31.30 -5.35
C TYR A 381 12.63 30.13 -6.07
N CYS A 382 12.45 30.09 -7.39
CA CYS A 382 13.10 29.17 -8.31
C CYS A 382 13.61 30.00 -9.50
N ASP A 383 14.91 29.89 -9.79
CA ASP A 383 15.75 30.74 -10.63
C ASP A 383 15.11 31.58 -11.76
N ASP A 384 15.63 32.80 -11.95
CA ASP A 384 15.17 33.77 -12.94
C ASP A 384 15.51 33.32 -14.37
N GLN A 385 14.51 32.77 -15.07
CA GLN A 385 14.57 32.49 -16.51
C GLN A 385 13.77 33.54 -17.29
N ASN A 386 14.46 34.24 -18.19
CA ASN A 386 13.93 35.27 -19.10
C ASN A 386 13.31 36.49 -18.39
N GLY A 387 13.90 36.94 -17.27
CA GLY A 387 13.51 38.17 -16.58
C GLY A 387 12.21 38.12 -15.77
N TYR A 388 11.62 36.93 -15.59
CA TYR A 388 10.44 36.71 -14.74
C TYR A 388 10.81 35.89 -13.51
N HIS A 389 10.61 36.45 -12.33
CA HIS A 389 10.74 35.72 -11.06
C HIS A 389 9.71 34.59 -11.00
N ARG A 390 10.16 33.37 -10.70
CA ARG A 390 9.29 32.21 -10.51
C ARG A 390 9.32 31.76 -9.05
N ALA A 391 8.17 31.32 -8.59
CA ALA A 391 7.96 30.71 -7.30
C ALA A 391 7.63 29.23 -7.47
N ILE A 392 8.05 28.40 -6.52
CA ILE A 392 7.73 26.97 -6.46
C ILE A 392 7.28 26.58 -5.06
N PRO A 393 6.31 25.67 -4.88
CA PRO A 393 5.88 25.22 -3.56
C PRO A 393 7.04 24.66 -2.73
N VAL A 394 7.16 25.11 -1.48
CA VAL A 394 8.15 24.60 -0.50
C VAL A 394 7.94 23.10 -0.25
N GLY A 395 6.72 22.60 -0.45
CA GLY A 395 6.43 21.16 -0.46
C GLY A 395 7.26 20.34 -1.45
N LYS A 396 7.88 20.96 -2.47
CA LYS A 396 8.86 20.31 -3.34
C LYS A 396 10.06 19.80 -2.55
N ARG A 397 10.52 20.53 -1.53
CA ARG A 397 11.60 20.11 -0.62
C ARG A 397 11.24 18.84 0.15
N LEU A 398 9.99 18.72 0.60
CA LEU A 398 9.48 17.50 1.23
C LEU A 398 9.44 16.33 0.23
N SER A 399 9.01 16.57 -1.01
CA SER A 399 9.01 15.52 -2.03
C SER A 399 10.43 15.09 -2.44
N LEU A 400 11.36 16.05 -2.55
CA LEU A 400 12.76 15.79 -2.87
C LEU A 400 13.46 15.00 -1.77
N PHE A 401 13.15 15.25 -0.49
CA PHE A 401 13.65 14.44 0.62
C PHE A 401 13.39 12.93 0.43
N PHE A 402 12.13 12.55 0.20
CA PHE A 402 11.79 11.15 -0.03
C PHE A 402 12.28 10.61 -1.37
N HIS A 403 12.33 11.44 -2.42
CA HIS A 403 12.91 11.07 -3.71
C HIS A 403 14.40 10.72 -3.57
N HIS A 404 15.20 11.59 -2.95
CA HIS A 404 16.61 11.35 -2.73
C HIS A 404 16.87 10.08 -1.87
N LEU A 405 16.04 9.82 -0.87
CA LEU A 405 16.12 8.57 -0.09
C LEU A 405 15.83 7.30 -0.91
N LYS A 406 15.01 7.37 -1.97
CA LYS A 406 14.79 6.22 -2.88
C LYS A 406 16.03 5.85 -3.69
N PHE A 407 16.96 6.81 -3.87
CA PHE A 407 18.23 6.64 -4.60
C PHE A 407 19.45 6.63 -3.66
N ASP A 408 19.25 6.40 -2.36
CA ASP A 408 20.30 6.42 -1.32
C ASP A 408 21.11 7.74 -1.23
N HIS A 409 20.62 8.84 -1.80
CA HIS A 409 21.23 10.18 -1.76
C HIS A 409 20.92 10.89 -0.42
N VAL A 410 21.46 10.36 0.69
CA VAL A 410 21.07 10.77 2.06
C VAL A 410 21.47 12.23 2.36
N ILE A 411 22.57 12.74 1.80
CA ILE A 411 23.02 14.12 2.01
C ILE A 411 22.03 15.13 1.41
N GLU A 412 21.64 14.94 0.15
CA GLU A 412 20.68 15.77 -0.58
C GLU A 412 19.30 15.71 0.09
N ALA A 413 18.92 14.55 0.63
CA ALA A 413 17.73 14.40 1.43
C ALA A 413 17.78 15.31 2.68
N ILE A 414 18.84 15.21 3.48
CA ILE A 414 19.06 16.04 4.69
C ILE A 414 19.05 17.53 4.36
N LEU A 415 19.67 17.95 3.25
CA LEU A 415 19.71 19.34 2.81
C LEU A 415 18.31 19.88 2.45
N ASN A 416 17.52 19.13 1.68
CA ASN A 416 16.17 19.55 1.31
C ASN A 416 15.24 19.60 2.53
N ILE A 417 15.27 18.59 3.39
CA ILE A 417 14.34 18.51 4.52
C ILE A 417 14.62 19.56 5.60
N LYS A 418 15.90 19.93 5.78
CA LYS A 418 16.30 21.08 6.61
C LYS A 418 15.58 22.36 6.19
N VAL A 419 15.52 22.66 4.89
CA VAL A 419 14.87 23.89 4.37
C VAL A 419 13.37 23.84 4.64
N PHE A 420 12.72 22.70 4.33
CA PHE A 420 11.29 22.49 4.59
C PHE A 420 10.94 22.70 6.07
N ILE A 421 11.68 22.05 6.99
CA ILE A 421 11.46 22.15 8.43
C ILE A 421 11.65 23.60 8.92
N GLN A 422 12.67 24.32 8.43
CA GLN A 422 12.91 25.71 8.81
C GLN A 422 11.76 26.64 8.37
N TYR A 423 11.24 26.43 7.17
CA TYR A 423 10.08 27.18 6.67
C TYR A 423 8.83 26.87 7.52
N ALA A 424 8.55 25.60 7.76
CA ALA A 424 7.43 25.13 8.56
C ALA A 424 7.45 25.72 9.98
N ILE A 425 8.60 25.73 10.65
CA ILE A 425 8.78 26.33 11.98
C ILE A 425 8.58 27.85 11.92
N SER A 426 9.24 28.55 11.01
CA SER A 426 9.22 30.02 10.95
C SER A 426 7.89 30.62 10.49
N LYS A 427 7.05 29.85 9.77
CA LYS A 427 5.75 30.29 9.25
C LYS A 427 4.55 29.54 9.84
N ASN A 428 4.74 28.72 10.88
CA ASN A 428 3.76 27.73 11.39
C ASN A 428 2.27 28.16 11.33
N GLN A 429 1.89 29.30 11.90
CA GLN A 429 0.51 29.83 11.84
C GLN A 429 0.01 30.09 10.41
N LYS A 430 0.87 30.65 9.55
CA LYS A 430 0.56 31.01 8.17
C LYS A 430 0.48 29.79 7.23
N VAL A 431 1.13 28.67 7.58
CA VAL A 431 1.09 27.41 6.81
C VAL A 431 0.14 26.36 7.42
N ASN A 432 -0.86 26.79 8.19
CA ASN A 432 -1.83 25.93 8.87
C ASN A 432 -1.21 24.81 9.73
N LEU A 433 -0.03 25.04 10.30
CA LEU A 433 0.67 24.09 11.16
C LEU A 433 0.49 24.52 12.62
N VAL A 434 -0.75 24.35 13.11
CA VAL A 434 -1.20 24.85 14.42
C VAL A 434 -1.83 23.77 15.30
N THR A 435 -2.23 22.62 14.75
CA THR A 435 -2.84 21.53 15.51
C THR A 435 -1.78 20.64 16.15
N SER A 436 -2.12 19.96 17.26
CA SER A 436 -1.18 19.00 17.87
C SER A 436 -0.88 17.81 16.97
N ASP A 437 -1.77 17.46 16.04
CA ASP A 437 -1.52 16.40 15.06
C ASP A 437 -0.51 16.90 14.00
N ALA A 438 -0.67 18.11 13.47
CA ALA A 438 0.26 18.70 12.49
C ALA A 438 1.67 18.91 13.06
N PHE A 439 1.78 19.38 14.32
CA PHE A 439 3.07 19.44 15.01
C PHE A 439 3.65 18.03 15.29
N GLY A 440 2.81 17.05 15.58
CA GLY A 440 3.23 15.65 15.74
C GLY A 440 3.82 15.07 14.46
N ASP A 441 3.18 15.32 13.32
CA ASP A 441 3.66 14.92 12.00
C ASP A 441 4.98 15.64 11.65
N LEU A 442 5.11 16.94 11.92
CA LEU A 442 6.37 17.68 11.74
C LEU A 442 7.50 17.11 12.62
N VAL A 443 7.21 16.76 13.88
CA VAL A 443 8.22 16.16 14.76
C VAL A 443 8.63 14.77 14.28
N SER A 444 7.73 13.96 13.71
CA SER A 444 8.10 12.68 13.06
C SER A 444 9.14 12.90 11.95
N LEU A 445 8.98 13.97 11.17
CA LEU A 445 9.93 14.36 10.12
C LEU A 445 11.29 14.79 10.67
N MET A 446 11.30 15.53 11.78
CA MET A 446 12.52 15.95 12.49
C MET A 446 13.26 14.77 13.14
N GLU A 447 12.52 13.82 13.70
CA GLU A 447 13.05 12.56 14.24
C GLU A 447 13.72 11.73 13.13
N PHE A 448 13.08 11.61 11.96
CA PHE A 448 13.65 10.92 10.81
C PHE A 448 14.92 11.61 10.31
N ALA A 449 14.86 12.91 10.00
CA ALA A 449 16.01 13.69 9.52
C ALA A 449 17.21 13.61 10.48
N THR A 450 16.95 13.66 11.79
CA THR A 450 18.01 13.54 12.82
C THR A 450 18.57 12.12 12.93
N SER A 451 17.73 11.10 12.75
CA SER A 451 18.18 9.70 12.73
C SER A 451 19.07 9.40 11.52
N LEU A 452 18.73 9.96 10.34
CA LEU A 452 19.58 9.90 9.14
C LEU A 452 20.93 10.61 9.38
N ILE A 453 20.92 11.80 10.00
CA ILE A 453 22.15 12.51 10.38
C ILE A 453 23.03 11.63 11.27
N PHE A 454 22.48 10.88 12.24
CA PHE A 454 23.29 9.97 13.07
C PHE A 454 23.89 8.80 12.27
N ALA A 455 23.14 8.26 11.29
CA ALA A 455 23.59 7.13 10.47
C ALA A 455 24.82 7.46 9.60
N VAL A 456 24.91 8.69 9.06
CA VAL A 456 26.01 9.14 8.18
C VAL A 456 27.24 9.67 8.94
N SER A 457 27.46 9.26 10.20
CA SER A 457 28.52 9.82 11.06
C SER A 457 29.94 9.35 10.69
N PRO A 458 30.91 10.25 10.43
CA PRO A 458 32.22 9.89 9.89
C PRO A 458 33.22 9.18 10.80
N ARG A 459 32.91 9.00 12.09
CA ARG A 459 33.90 8.51 13.07
C ARG A 459 33.62 7.12 13.59
N CYS A 460 32.35 6.83 13.82
CA CYS A 460 31.87 5.55 14.33
C CYS A 460 30.42 5.41 13.87
N CYS A 461 30.10 4.29 13.22
CA CYS A 461 28.73 3.92 12.89
C CYS A 461 28.04 3.27 14.12
N ASP A 462 28.21 3.88 15.30
CA ASP A 462 27.68 3.41 16.58
C ASP A 462 26.76 4.44 17.24
N PHE A 463 25.45 4.26 17.12
CA PHE A 463 24.46 5.25 17.57
C PHE A 463 23.32 4.64 18.35
N LEU A 464 22.71 5.45 19.20
CA LEU A 464 21.66 5.10 20.14
C LEU A 464 20.35 5.71 19.65
N LEU A 465 19.35 4.88 19.35
CA LEU A 465 18.04 5.31 18.85
C LEU A 465 16.89 4.48 19.45
N PRO A 466 15.65 5.01 19.49
CA PRO A 466 14.45 4.20 19.73
C PRO A 466 14.24 3.18 18.61
N ARG A 467 13.77 1.97 18.95
CA ARG A 467 13.37 0.93 17.99
C ARG A 467 12.33 1.45 17.02
N SER A 468 11.34 2.19 17.53
CA SER A 468 10.27 2.78 16.75
C SER A 468 10.77 3.61 15.56
N TYR A 469 11.90 4.32 15.71
CA TYR A 469 12.50 5.12 14.64
C TYR A 469 13.14 4.22 13.58
N LEU A 470 13.79 3.11 13.96
CA LEU A 470 14.36 2.15 13.00
C LEU A 470 13.27 1.53 12.13
N VAL A 471 12.13 1.17 12.73
CA VAL A 471 10.99 0.57 12.01
C VAL A 471 10.24 1.61 11.17
N ASN A 472 9.83 2.74 11.74
CA ASN A 472 9.09 3.78 11.01
C ASN A 472 9.88 4.33 9.82
N TYR A 473 11.21 4.48 9.96
CA TYR A 473 11.97 5.34 9.06
C TYR A 473 12.95 4.57 8.16
N PHE A 474 13.64 3.53 8.67
CA PHE A 474 14.63 2.79 7.87
C PHE A 474 14.02 1.57 7.17
N ASP A 475 13.21 0.76 7.87
CA ASP A 475 12.51 -0.40 7.27
C ASP A 475 11.46 0.03 6.22
N THR A 476 10.77 1.15 6.49
CA THR A 476 9.68 1.64 5.64
C THR A 476 10.21 2.26 4.34
N HIS A 477 11.27 3.08 4.41
CA HIS A 477 11.83 3.80 3.24
C HIS A 477 12.98 3.07 2.54
N SER A 478 13.36 1.88 3.01
CA SER A 478 14.58 1.18 2.57
C SER A 478 15.88 1.98 2.77
N ALA A 479 15.83 3.15 3.40
CA ALA A 479 16.93 4.08 3.55
C ALA A 479 18.11 3.39 4.24
N MET A 480 19.22 3.25 3.52
CA MET A 480 20.36 2.51 4.01
C MET A 480 21.20 3.33 4.99
N PRO A 481 21.44 2.86 6.23
CA PRO A 481 22.46 3.41 7.10
C PRO A 481 23.83 2.87 6.65
N LEU A 482 24.24 3.24 5.43
CA LEU A 482 25.45 2.74 4.79
C LEU A 482 26.35 3.89 4.34
N PHE A 483 27.62 3.71 4.69
CA PHE A 483 28.78 4.53 4.36
C PHE A 483 28.83 5.93 5.01
N PRO A 484 29.88 6.22 5.79
CA PRO A 484 30.14 7.57 6.27
C PRO A 484 30.61 8.50 5.14
N GLU A 485 29.67 9.20 4.50
CA GLU A 485 29.97 10.13 3.39
C GLU A 485 30.33 11.55 3.86
N TYR A 486 29.86 11.97 5.03
CA TYR A 486 30.02 13.34 5.51
C TYR A 486 31.44 13.65 5.99
N ASN A 487 32.01 14.78 5.57
CA ASN A 487 33.09 15.42 6.33
C ASN A 487 32.61 15.76 7.74
N ARG A 488 33.46 15.56 8.76
CA ARG A 488 33.16 15.88 10.17
C ARG A 488 32.67 17.31 10.39
N LYS A 489 33.15 18.29 9.61
CA LYS A 489 32.68 19.69 9.66
C LYS A 489 31.20 19.78 9.27
N ASP A 490 30.86 19.23 8.12
CA ASP A 490 29.51 19.31 7.55
C ASP A 490 28.52 18.46 8.35
N TYR A 491 28.98 17.34 8.90
CA TYR A 491 28.24 16.53 9.86
C TYR A 491 27.88 17.33 11.12
N LEU A 492 28.87 18.00 11.74
CA LEU A 492 28.62 18.84 12.91
C LEU A 492 27.70 20.02 12.59
N THR A 493 27.76 20.54 11.36
CA THR A 493 26.82 21.55 10.86
C THR A 493 25.41 20.97 10.71
N ALA A 494 25.24 19.76 10.19
CA ALA A 494 23.94 19.08 10.10
C ALA A 494 23.33 18.82 11.49
N VAL A 495 24.11 18.27 12.43
CA VAL A 495 23.71 18.07 13.83
C VAL A 495 23.34 19.40 14.50
N LYS A 496 24.12 20.47 14.27
CA LYS A 496 23.80 21.82 14.76
C LYS A 496 22.46 22.31 14.21
N ASN A 497 22.22 22.18 12.90
CA ASN A 497 20.97 22.60 12.28
C ASN A 497 19.76 21.86 12.88
N SER A 498 19.86 20.54 13.07
CA SER A 498 18.82 19.75 13.75
C SER A 498 18.61 20.25 15.19
N PHE A 499 19.68 20.41 15.98
CA PHE A 499 19.60 20.93 17.35
C PHE A 499 18.91 22.31 17.41
N ASP A 500 19.32 23.24 16.55
CA ASP A 500 18.79 24.61 16.50
C ASP A 500 17.30 24.61 16.07
N GLN A 501 16.89 23.72 15.15
CA GLN A 501 15.48 23.56 14.74
C GLN A 501 14.62 22.93 15.84
N VAL A 502 15.12 21.89 16.51
CA VAL A 502 14.44 21.25 17.64
C VAL A 502 14.30 22.24 18.80
N GLN A 503 15.32 23.05 19.08
CA GLN A 503 15.26 24.12 20.08
C GLN A 503 14.21 25.19 19.70
N GLN A 504 14.22 25.70 18.46
CA GLN A 504 13.25 26.72 18.02
C GLN A 504 11.80 26.22 18.16
N LEU A 505 11.50 25.00 17.70
CA LEU A 505 10.15 24.45 17.82
C LEU A 505 9.78 24.16 19.28
N LEU A 506 10.73 23.69 20.09
CA LEU A 506 10.51 23.50 21.52
C LEU A 506 10.18 24.82 22.21
N GLU A 507 10.93 25.89 21.97
CA GLU A 507 10.70 27.22 22.56
C GLU A 507 9.34 27.83 22.16
N LEU A 508 8.87 27.59 20.93
CA LEU A 508 7.53 27.99 20.47
C LEU A 508 6.39 27.26 21.21
N LEU A 509 6.61 26.01 21.61
CA LEU A 509 5.57 25.14 22.20
C LEU A 509 5.64 25.04 23.73
N ILE A 510 6.79 25.25 24.35
CA ILE A 510 7.06 24.91 25.77
C ILE A 510 6.12 25.58 26.77
N CYS A 511 5.69 26.81 26.50
CA CYS A 511 4.76 27.56 27.34
C CYS A 511 3.28 27.12 27.18
N LYS A 512 3.00 26.22 26.22
CA LYS A 512 1.68 25.63 25.94
C LYS A 512 1.69 24.13 26.24
N ASP A 513 2.39 23.74 27.31
CA ASP A 513 2.67 22.34 27.65
C ASP A 513 1.41 21.49 27.91
N GLN A 514 0.29 22.09 28.30
CA GLN A 514 -0.99 21.40 28.43
C GLN A 514 -1.60 20.96 27.09
N LEU A 515 -1.33 21.71 26.00
CA LEU A 515 -1.87 21.43 24.66
C LEU A 515 -0.97 20.51 23.85
N TYR A 516 0.36 20.69 23.94
CA TYR A 516 1.33 20.01 23.07
C TYR A 516 2.24 19.02 23.82
N LEU A 517 1.81 18.49 24.97
CA LEU A 517 2.67 17.70 25.86
C LEU A 517 3.44 16.56 25.17
N LEU A 518 2.77 15.79 24.31
CA LEU A 518 3.39 14.66 23.61
C LEU A 518 4.45 15.11 22.61
N VAL A 519 4.17 16.19 21.87
CA VAL A 519 5.10 16.83 20.93
C VAL A 519 6.33 17.35 21.66
N ILE A 520 6.13 18.04 22.79
CA ILE A 520 7.20 18.58 23.64
C ILE A 520 8.06 17.46 24.23
N LEU A 521 7.46 16.38 24.73
CA LEU A 521 8.20 15.22 25.24
C LEU A 521 9.05 14.57 24.13
N ARG A 522 8.55 14.46 22.90
CA ARG A 522 9.33 13.97 21.75
C ARG A 522 10.50 14.88 21.40
N LEU A 523 10.29 16.20 21.32
CA LEU A 523 11.36 17.19 21.12
C LEU A 523 12.44 17.11 22.21
N ILE A 524 12.06 16.95 23.48
CA ILE A 524 12.99 16.77 24.61
C ILE A 524 13.79 15.46 24.47
N ARG A 525 13.13 14.35 24.12
CA ARG A 525 13.83 13.08 23.86
C ARG A 525 14.80 13.21 22.68
N LEU A 526 14.42 13.94 21.63
CA LEU A 526 15.27 14.17 20.46
C LEU A 526 16.53 15.01 20.80
N LEU A 527 16.40 16.06 21.62
CA LEU A 527 17.55 16.80 22.16
C LEU A 527 18.48 15.92 23.00
N ILE A 528 17.92 15.03 23.81
CA ILE A 528 18.70 14.04 24.59
C ILE A 528 19.46 13.11 23.65
N LEU A 529 18.80 12.56 22.62
CA LEU A 529 19.43 11.69 21.62
C LEU A 529 20.55 12.42 20.86
N ILE A 530 20.38 13.70 20.51
CA ILE A 530 21.46 14.54 19.92
C ILE A 530 22.64 14.66 20.88
N GLY A 531 22.42 15.04 22.14
CA GLY A 531 23.51 15.20 23.12
C GLY A 531 24.19 13.90 23.56
N LEU A 532 23.49 12.77 23.47
CA LEU A 532 24.05 11.43 23.72
C LEU A 532 24.92 10.97 22.54
N ASN A 533 24.36 10.97 21.32
CA ASN A 533 25.10 10.53 20.12
C ASN A 533 26.26 11.47 19.79
N GLU A 534 26.07 12.78 19.96
CA GLU A 534 27.10 13.80 19.78
C GLU A 534 27.39 14.56 21.08
N SER A 535 28.37 14.03 21.80
CA SER A 535 28.79 14.49 23.13
C SER A 535 29.17 15.98 23.20
N THR A 536 29.51 16.60 22.07
CA THR A 536 29.79 18.04 21.96
C THR A 536 28.57 18.92 22.24
N PHE A 537 27.35 18.39 22.10
CA PHE A 537 26.10 19.12 22.36
C PHE A 537 25.54 18.91 23.77
N ILE A 538 26.06 17.96 24.57
CA ILE A 538 25.47 17.62 25.87
C ILE A 538 25.41 18.81 26.85
N THR A 539 26.41 19.68 26.84
CA THR A 539 26.46 20.89 27.68
C THR A 539 25.42 21.93 27.26
N ARG A 540 25.13 22.02 25.96
CA ARG A 540 24.04 22.84 25.42
C ARG A 540 22.68 22.29 25.84
N VAL A 541 22.48 20.97 25.77
CA VAL A 541 21.26 20.30 26.26
C VAL A 541 21.01 20.64 27.73
N PHE A 542 22.00 20.45 28.62
CA PHE A 542 21.85 20.80 30.04
C PHE A 542 21.57 22.29 30.28
N SER A 543 22.23 23.18 29.53
CA SER A 543 22.04 24.63 29.65
C SER A 543 20.62 25.04 29.23
N LEU A 544 20.14 24.50 28.10
CA LEU A 544 18.78 24.69 27.62
C LEU A 544 17.75 24.12 28.60
N PHE A 545 17.98 22.92 29.14
CA PHE A 545 17.05 22.30 30.10
C PHE A 545 16.95 23.08 31.41
N LYS A 546 18.06 23.62 31.91
CA LYS A 546 18.08 24.53 33.07
C LYS A 546 17.23 25.79 32.82
N TYR A 547 17.31 26.37 31.62
CA TYR A 547 16.50 27.53 31.21
C TYR A 547 15.01 27.19 31.07
N LEU A 548 14.68 26.07 30.42
CA LEU A 548 13.29 25.64 30.17
C LEU A 548 12.59 25.13 31.43
N ASN A 549 13.30 24.59 32.43
CA ASN A 549 12.71 24.04 33.66
C ASN A 549 11.81 25.04 34.41
N ASN A 550 12.11 26.34 34.29
CA ASN A 550 11.35 27.41 34.94
C ASN A 550 10.10 27.85 34.15
N LYS A 551 9.97 27.43 32.87
CA LYS A 551 8.86 27.82 31.96
C LYS A 551 7.73 26.79 31.87
N VAL A 552 7.89 25.63 32.51
CA VAL A 552 7.01 24.46 32.34
C VAL A 552 6.13 24.25 33.57
N SER A 553 4.89 23.81 33.38
CA SER A 553 4.01 23.38 34.47
C SER A 553 4.14 21.87 34.72
N SER A 554 4.13 21.07 33.65
CA SER A 554 4.07 19.60 33.63
C SER A 554 5.18 18.88 34.39
N ALA A 555 4.78 18.01 35.32
CA ALA A 555 5.69 17.15 36.08
C ALA A 555 6.43 16.12 35.20
N LYS A 556 5.79 15.54 34.16
CA LYS A 556 6.43 14.54 33.27
C LYS A 556 7.53 15.19 32.41
N ILE A 557 7.39 16.46 32.02
CA ILE A 557 8.49 17.24 31.40
C ILE A 557 9.58 17.57 32.43
N LYS A 558 9.22 18.09 33.63
CA LYS A 558 10.19 18.42 34.68
C LYS A 558 11.07 17.23 35.11
N LYS A 559 10.55 16.00 35.01
CA LYS A 559 11.35 14.76 35.21
C LYS A 559 12.59 14.71 34.30
N TYR A 560 12.48 15.16 33.05
CA TYR A 560 13.59 15.23 32.11
C TYR A 560 14.47 16.47 32.31
N LEU A 561 13.87 17.65 32.51
CA LEU A 561 14.61 18.92 32.58
C LEU A 561 15.49 19.06 33.85
N LYS A 562 15.22 18.27 34.90
CA LYS A 562 16.00 18.25 36.14
C LYS A 562 17.26 17.36 36.10
N LEU A 563 17.45 16.56 35.05
CA LEU A 563 18.55 15.58 34.97
C LEU A 563 19.90 16.28 34.72
N LYS A 564 20.97 15.78 35.35
CA LYS A 564 22.30 16.44 35.38
C LYS A 564 23.46 15.56 34.87
N SER A 565 23.22 14.33 34.43
CA SER A 565 24.24 13.41 33.92
C SER A 565 23.73 12.59 32.73
N LYS A 566 24.66 12.03 31.94
CA LYS A 566 24.34 11.21 30.76
C LYS A 566 23.68 9.90 31.15
N GLU A 567 24.19 9.27 32.21
CA GLU A 567 23.65 8.04 32.80
C GLU A 567 22.19 8.23 33.24
N SER A 568 21.87 9.37 33.87
CA SER A 568 20.48 9.70 34.23
C SER A 568 19.58 9.92 33.01
N PHE A 569 20.08 10.53 31.92
CA PHE A 569 19.32 10.63 30.67
C PHE A 569 19.00 9.25 30.08
N ILE A 570 19.99 8.36 29.98
CA ILE A 570 19.81 7.01 29.42
C ILE A 570 18.82 6.22 30.27
N ASN A 571 18.96 6.23 31.61
CA ASN A 571 18.06 5.50 32.51
C ASN A 571 16.61 6.01 32.44
N VAL A 572 16.38 7.33 32.35
CA VAL A 572 15.01 7.86 32.23
C VAL A 572 14.44 7.59 30.84
N LEU A 573 15.22 7.75 29.77
CA LEU A 573 14.79 7.49 28.40
C LEU A 573 14.45 5.99 28.18
N TYR A 574 15.32 5.08 28.61
CA TYR A 574 15.11 3.63 28.51
C TYR A 574 13.78 3.21 29.17
N ASN A 575 13.57 3.62 30.42
CA ASN A 575 12.37 3.25 31.18
C ASN A 575 11.09 3.86 30.59
N ASP A 576 11.14 5.11 30.12
CA ASP A 576 9.96 5.80 29.54
C ASP A 576 9.60 5.25 28.15
N LEU A 577 10.57 4.79 27.34
CA LEU A 577 10.30 4.06 26.09
C LEU A 577 9.74 2.65 26.36
N LYS A 578 10.30 1.94 27.34
CA LYS A 578 9.92 0.56 27.68
C LYS A 578 8.57 0.45 28.42
N GLU A 579 8.04 1.57 28.95
CA GLU A 579 6.82 1.67 29.79
C GLU A 579 5.63 0.82 29.28
N THR A 580 5.42 0.75 27.97
CA THR A 580 4.30 0.03 27.32
C THR A 580 4.70 -1.22 26.53
N GLY A 581 6.01 -1.46 26.37
CA GLY A 581 6.55 -2.45 25.43
C GLY A 581 6.41 -2.11 23.93
N CYS A 582 5.80 -0.96 23.58
CA CYS A 582 5.68 -0.52 22.20
C CYS A 582 7.01 -0.03 21.60
N ASP A 583 7.97 0.35 22.44
CA ASP A 583 9.28 0.82 22.01
C ASP A 583 10.38 0.35 22.98
N SER A 584 11.63 0.51 22.56
CA SER A 584 12.81 0.24 23.36
C SER A 584 13.99 1.08 22.86
N LEU A 585 14.98 1.31 23.71
CA LEU A 585 16.24 1.92 23.28
C LEU A 585 17.15 0.84 22.67
N ILE A 586 17.73 1.12 21.51
CA ILE A 586 18.58 0.21 20.73
C ILE A 586 19.92 0.88 20.46
N ILE A 587 21.00 0.11 20.61
CA ILE A 587 22.34 0.45 20.11
C ILE A 587 22.44 -0.12 18.70
N VAL A 588 22.63 0.72 17.70
CA VAL A 588 22.93 0.32 16.33
C VAL A 588 24.45 0.37 16.15
N TYR A 589 25.05 -0.73 15.66
CA TYR A 589 26.49 -0.87 15.50
C TYR A 589 26.81 -1.52 14.14
N TYR A 590 27.35 -0.76 13.21
CA TYR A 590 27.89 -1.29 11.96
C TYR A 590 29.36 -1.66 12.12
N GLN A 591 29.72 -2.88 11.73
CA GLN A 591 31.07 -3.40 11.81
C GLN A 591 31.73 -3.42 10.43
N LEU A 592 32.74 -2.57 10.24
CA LEU A 592 33.61 -2.55 9.06
C LEU A 592 34.58 -3.74 9.12
N GLU A 593 34.72 -4.48 8.00
CA GLU A 593 35.53 -5.71 7.95
C GLU A 593 37.03 -5.44 8.23
N ASP A 594 37.56 -4.28 7.84
CA ASP A 594 38.98 -3.93 7.95
C ASP A 594 39.39 -3.22 9.25
N ILE A 595 38.48 -3.02 10.21
CA ILE A 595 38.79 -2.34 11.47
C ILE A 595 38.68 -3.35 12.63
N PRO A 596 39.77 -3.61 13.40
CA PRO A 596 39.70 -4.48 14.56
C PRO A 596 38.63 -3.98 15.53
N SER A 597 37.83 -4.89 16.08
CA SER A 597 36.58 -4.64 16.79
C SER A 597 36.71 -3.52 17.84
N LYS A 598 36.38 -2.29 17.44
CA LYS A 598 36.24 -1.18 18.37
C LYS A 598 35.05 -1.52 19.27
N ILE A 599 35.35 -1.73 20.55
CA ILE A 599 34.35 -1.76 21.61
C ILE A 599 33.41 -0.57 21.41
N SER A 600 32.12 -0.85 21.21
CA SER A 600 31.13 0.20 21.02
C SER A 600 31.18 1.14 22.22
N LYS A 601 31.10 2.45 22.00
CA LYS A 601 31.08 3.43 23.11
C LYS A 601 29.85 3.24 24.02
N TRP A 602 28.90 2.42 23.57
CA TRP A 602 27.68 2.04 24.27
C TRP A 602 27.75 0.68 24.99
N GLU A 603 28.82 -0.11 24.85
CA GLU A 603 28.88 -1.50 25.38
C GLU A 603 28.63 -1.58 26.89
N LYS A 604 29.09 -0.59 27.66
CA LYS A 604 28.83 -0.48 29.10
C LYS A 604 27.33 -0.44 29.45
N TYR A 605 26.46 -0.12 28.48
CA TYR A 605 25.01 -0.04 28.68
C TYR A 605 24.24 -1.28 28.20
N GLU A 606 24.87 -2.23 27.50
CA GLU A 606 24.27 -3.54 27.19
C GLU A 606 23.85 -4.26 28.49
N LYS A 607 24.62 -4.05 29.57
CA LYS A 607 24.33 -4.51 30.94
C LYS A 607 23.01 -4.00 31.54
N TYR A 608 22.41 -2.93 31.00
CA TYR A 608 21.08 -2.45 31.40
C TYR A 608 19.93 -3.09 30.58
N GLY A 609 20.21 -4.10 29.77
CA GLY A 609 19.22 -4.73 28.90
C GLY A 609 18.81 -3.84 27.72
N ILE A 610 19.75 -3.04 27.21
CA ILE A 610 19.64 -2.32 25.94
C ILE A 610 20.18 -3.26 24.85
N ILE A 611 19.36 -3.53 23.83
CA ILE A 611 19.72 -4.45 22.75
C ILE A 611 20.71 -3.77 21.80
N LYS A 612 21.76 -4.49 21.43
CA LYS A 612 22.72 -4.09 20.39
C LYS A 612 22.42 -4.83 19.10
N LEU A 613 22.20 -4.06 18.04
CA LEU A 613 21.99 -4.52 16.68
C LEU A 613 23.30 -4.36 15.91
N THR A 614 24.05 -5.46 15.79
CA THR A 614 25.29 -5.54 15.01
C THR A 614 24.97 -5.95 13.58
N TYR A 615 25.56 -5.28 12.58
CA TYR A 615 25.41 -5.66 11.17
C TYR A 615 26.67 -5.34 10.33
N TYR A 616 26.83 -6.06 9.22
CA TYR A 616 27.98 -5.98 8.30
C TYR A 616 27.56 -5.54 6.89
N SER A 617 26.29 -5.71 6.53
CA SER A 617 25.72 -5.33 5.23
C SER A 617 24.28 -4.81 5.34
N ALA A 618 23.77 -4.23 4.25
CA ALA A 618 22.34 -3.89 4.05
C ALA A 618 21.39 -5.03 4.44
N LYS A 619 21.76 -6.26 4.05
CA LYS A 619 20.96 -7.46 4.24
C LYS A 619 20.94 -7.88 5.70
N ASP A 620 22.09 -7.79 6.37
CA ASP A 620 22.20 -8.13 7.79
C ASP A 620 21.46 -7.11 8.66
N PHE A 621 21.51 -5.82 8.31
CA PHE A 621 20.73 -4.77 8.97
C PHE A 621 19.23 -5.09 8.92
N ARG A 622 18.70 -5.43 7.74
CA ARG A 622 17.29 -5.83 7.57
C ARG A 622 16.96 -7.08 8.39
N SER A 623 17.79 -8.13 8.34
CA SER A 623 17.58 -9.35 9.14
C SER A 623 17.57 -9.06 10.65
N ALA A 624 18.55 -8.30 11.15
CA ALA A 624 18.63 -7.96 12.58
C ALA A 624 17.50 -7.01 13.01
N LEU A 625 17.02 -6.15 12.11
CA LEU A 625 15.85 -5.31 12.35
C LEU A 625 14.55 -6.14 12.50
N GLN A 626 14.39 -7.24 11.75
CA GLN A 626 13.28 -8.17 11.97
C GLN A 626 13.34 -8.84 13.35
N GLN A 627 14.54 -9.17 13.84
CA GLN A 627 14.72 -9.85 15.15
C GLN A 627 14.32 -8.97 16.35
N ILE A 628 14.41 -7.65 16.25
CA ILE A 628 14.06 -6.73 17.36
C ILE A 628 12.60 -6.24 17.36
N LYS A 629 11.83 -6.55 16.31
CA LYS A 629 10.39 -6.19 16.22
C LYS A 629 9.58 -6.84 17.34
N SER A 630 8.41 -6.27 17.60
CA SER A 630 7.48 -6.81 18.61
C SER A 630 7.11 -8.27 18.31
N SER A 631 7.01 -9.10 19.35
CA SER A 631 6.61 -10.52 19.22
C SER A 631 5.22 -10.70 18.62
N VAL A 632 4.35 -9.68 18.72
CA VAL A 632 3.04 -9.63 18.04
C VAL A 632 3.18 -9.66 16.51
N VAL A 633 4.31 -9.20 15.96
CA VAL A 633 4.66 -9.28 14.54
C VAL A 633 5.44 -10.57 14.22
N ALA A 634 6.24 -11.07 15.15
CA ALA A 634 6.98 -12.34 14.99
C ALA A 634 6.05 -13.58 14.95
N GLY A 635 4.85 -13.50 15.54
CA GLY A 635 3.84 -14.57 15.51
C GLY A 635 3.32 -14.94 14.11
N GLY A 636 3.72 -14.20 13.07
CA GLY A 636 3.40 -14.54 11.67
C GLY A 636 4.29 -15.62 11.04
N ASN A 637 5.52 -15.88 11.54
CA ASN A 637 6.39 -16.99 11.11
C ASN A 637 7.74 -17.00 11.88
N VAL A 638 7.80 -17.56 13.10
CA VAL A 638 9.06 -18.08 13.69
C VAL A 638 8.76 -19.30 14.58
N ILE A 639 9.41 -20.44 14.31
CA ILE A 639 9.38 -21.62 15.19
C ILE A 639 10.21 -21.33 16.45
N SER A 640 9.61 -21.51 17.62
CA SER A 640 10.28 -21.32 18.91
C SER A 640 11.36 -22.36 19.18
N LYS A 641 12.46 -21.95 19.82
CA LYS A 641 13.28 -22.81 20.67
C LYS A 641 13.61 -22.11 21.99
N ASN A 642 13.59 -22.91 23.06
CA ASN A 642 13.51 -22.45 24.45
C ASN A 642 14.88 -22.17 25.09
N GLN A 643 14.84 -21.51 26.25
CA GLN A 643 15.97 -21.36 27.19
C GLN A 643 16.07 -22.56 28.15
N SER A 644 17.28 -23.03 28.49
CA SER A 644 17.63 -23.64 29.80
C SER A 644 19.13 -24.00 29.94
N GLN A 645 19.57 -24.27 31.18
CA GLN A 645 20.96 -24.36 31.69
C GLN A 645 21.03 -25.44 32.81
N SER A 646 22.15 -26.04 33.25
CA SER A 646 23.58 -26.06 32.84
C SER A 646 24.36 -27.14 33.65
N GLN A 647 25.65 -27.37 33.35
CA GLN A 647 26.66 -28.19 34.10
C GLN A 647 26.50 -29.74 33.98
N GLY A 648 27.58 -30.55 33.91
CA GLY A 648 29.03 -30.27 33.78
C GLY A 648 29.90 -31.56 33.82
N ASN A 649 31.14 -31.52 33.27
CA ASN A 649 32.31 -32.46 33.33
C ASN A 649 32.08 -33.99 33.10
N GLU A 650 32.98 -34.80 32.53
CA GLU A 650 34.43 -34.67 32.26
C GLU A 650 34.91 -35.57 31.09
N SER A 651 36.00 -35.17 30.42
CA SER A 651 36.87 -35.90 29.45
C SER A 651 36.47 -37.27 28.84
N SER A 652 36.25 -37.31 27.51
CA SER A 652 37.07 -38.10 26.55
C SER A 652 36.63 -37.90 25.10
N ASP A 653 37.61 -37.74 24.20
CA ASP A 653 37.59 -37.78 22.73
C ASP A 653 36.55 -36.99 21.89
N LYS A 654 37.08 -36.45 20.78
CA LYS A 654 36.39 -35.76 19.66
C LYS A 654 35.90 -34.33 19.94
N ASN A 655 36.85 -33.39 19.93
CA ASN A 655 36.57 -32.03 19.45
C ASN A 655 36.05 -32.12 18.01
N THR A 656 34.75 -31.89 17.81
CA THR A 656 34.16 -31.63 16.49
C THR A 656 33.57 -30.23 16.55
N ASP A 657 34.42 -29.23 16.33
CA ASP A 657 34.08 -27.83 16.49
C ASP A 657 33.24 -27.35 15.30
N LEU A 658 32.03 -26.85 15.54
CA LEU A 658 31.05 -26.60 14.48
C LEU A 658 31.24 -25.22 13.83
N THR A 659 32.45 -24.99 13.32
CA THR A 659 32.81 -23.82 12.50
C THR A 659 33.03 -24.19 11.02
N ASP A 660 32.89 -25.46 10.66
CA ASP A 660 33.19 -26.02 9.33
C ASP A 660 31.94 -26.24 8.47
N THR A 661 31.34 -25.17 7.92
CA THR A 661 30.42 -25.34 6.77
C THR A 661 30.46 -24.23 5.71
N PHE A 662 31.09 -23.07 5.94
CA PHE A 662 31.16 -22.01 4.91
C PHE A 662 32.49 -21.25 4.72
N LYS A 663 33.59 -21.62 5.42
CA LYS A 663 34.93 -21.06 5.14
C LYS A 663 36.08 -22.08 5.17
N GLN A 664 35.92 -23.21 4.48
CA GLN A 664 37.05 -23.95 3.89
C GLN A 664 36.62 -24.96 2.81
N LEU A 665 36.35 -24.47 1.59
CA LEU A 665 36.55 -25.29 0.39
C LEU A 665 38.00 -25.10 -0.07
N ALA A 666 38.93 -25.74 0.64
CA ALA A 666 40.27 -25.94 0.12
C ALA A 666 40.16 -26.93 -1.05
N PHE A 667 40.46 -26.44 -2.26
CA PHE A 667 40.58 -27.27 -3.45
C PHE A 667 41.57 -28.42 -3.18
N SER A 668 41.26 -29.65 -3.64
CA SER A 668 42.21 -30.77 -3.48
C SER A 668 43.52 -30.46 -4.19
N GLU A 669 44.62 -31.09 -3.78
CA GLU A 669 45.93 -30.89 -4.44
C GLU A 669 45.88 -31.23 -5.94
N GLU A 670 45.05 -32.18 -6.35
CA GLU A 670 44.77 -32.48 -7.75
C GLU A 670 44.10 -31.30 -8.48
N VAL A 671 43.24 -30.54 -7.81
CA VAL A 671 42.61 -29.32 -8.37
C VAL A 671 43.52 -28.09 -8.29
N GLN A 672 44.44 -28.01 -7.31
CA GLN A 672 45.53 -27.01 -7.33
C GLN A 672 46.49 -27.24 -8.51
N VAL A 673 46.84 -28.50 -8.80
CA VAL A 673 47.57 -28.89 -10.02
C VAL A 673 46.76 -28.55 -11.27
N TRP A 674 45.45 -28.82 -11.29
CA TRP A 674 44.56 -28.49 -12.40
C TRP A 674 44.41 -26.97 -12.64
N LEU A 675 44.33 -26.15 -11.58
CA LEU A 675 44.27 -24.69 -11.67
C LEU A 675 45.60 -24.10 -12.15
N SER A 676 46.72 -24.68 -11.72
CA SER A 676 48.07 -24.33 -12.21
C SER A 676 48.23 -24.67 -13.70
N GLN A 677 47.64 -25.77 -14.16
CA GLN A 677 47.56 -26.14 -15.58
C GLN A 677 46.59 -25.22 -16.36
N MET A 678 45.48 -24.79 -15.76
CA MET A 678 44.55 -23.85 -16.39
C MET A 678 45.14 -22.46 -16.62
N HIS A 679 45.93 -21.93 -15.67
CA HIS A 679 46.50 -20.58 -15.77
C HIS A 679 47.46 -20.42 -16.95
N ASN A 680 48.12 -21.51 -17.35
CA ASN A 680 49.06 -21.60 -18.47
C ASN A 680 48.40 -22.04 -19.80
N CYS A 681 47.08 -22.23 -19.84
CA CYS A 681 46.38 -22.65 -21.06
C CYS A 681 45.93 -21.44 -21.91
N PRO A 682 46.45 -21.25 -23.15
CA PRO A 682 46.09 -20.11 -24.00
C PRO A 682 44.60 -20.01 -24.32
N LYS A 683 43.90 -21.16 -24.44
CA LYS A 683 42.47 -21.23 -24.73
C LYS A 683 41.61 -20.67 -23.57
N THR A 684 42.06 -20.83 -22.32
CA THR A 684 41.33 -20.34 -21.14
C THR A 684 41.49 -18.83 -20.97
N GLN A 685 42.68 -18.29 -21.26
CA GLN A 685 42.90 -16.83 -21.28
C GLN A 685 42.09 -16.15 -22.38
N GLU A 686 42.00 -16.73 -23.58
CA GLU A 686 41.16 -16.19 -24.66
C GLU A 686 39.66 -16.24 -24.31
N ALA A 687 39.19 -17.30 -23.61
CA ALA A 687 37.82 -17.37 -23.11
C ALA A 687 37.55 -16.30 -22.02
N ALA A 688 38.45 -16.13 -21.05
CA ALA A 688 38.34 -15.08 -20.03
C ALA A 688 38.38 -13.67 -20.65
N ARG A 689 39.19 -13.45 -21.69
CA ARG A 689 39.25 -12.21 -22.45
C ARG A 689 37.96 -11.95 -23.22
N LYS A 690 37.35 -12.98 -23.83
CA LYS A 690 36.02 -12.89 -24.46
C LYS A 690 34.92 -12.57 -23.45
N ILE A 691 34.93 -13.18 -22.26
CA ILE A 691 33.98 -12.89 -21.18
C ILE A 691 34.17 -11.45 -20.65
N GLN A 692 35.41 -10.97 -20.48
CA GLN A 692 35.67 -9.57 -20.11
C GLN A 692 35.27 -8.58 -21.20
N VAL A 693 35.48 -8.91 -22.48
CA VAL A 693 35.03 -8.09 -23.62
C VAL A 693 33.50 -8.07 -23.71
N TRP A 694 32.83 -9.19 -23.43
CA TRP A 694 31.38 -9.27 -23.33
C TRP A 694 30.86 -8.42 -22.17
N PHE A 695 31.39 -8.58 -20.95
CA PHE A 695 31.06 -7.72 -19.80
C PHE A 695 31.29 -6.23 -20.09
N ARG A 696 32.39 -5.86 -20.76
CA ARG A 696 32.66 -4.47 -21.15
C ARG A 696 31.72 -3.96 -22.25
N ARG A 697 31.23 -4.84 -23.16
CA ARG A 697 30.22 -4.50 -24.18
C ARG A 697 28.84 -4.33 -23.55
N VAL A 698 28.43 -5.24 -22.66
CA VAL A 698 27.19 -5.17 -21.88
C VAL A 698 27.19 -3.91 -20.99
N TYR A 699 28.26 -3.67 -20.22
CA TYR A 699 28.40 -2.47 -19.39
C TYR A 699 28.42 -1.17 -20.20
N LYS A 700 29.01 -1.17 -21.41
CA LYS A 700 28.90 -0.02 -22.34
C LYS A 700 27.46 0.15 -22.86
N ARG A 701 26.75 -0.91 -23.23
CA ARG A 701 25.33 -0.83 -23.64
C ARG A 701 24.45 -0.28 -22.51
N ILE A 702 24.68 -0.72 -21.27
CA ILE A 702 23.96 -0.25 -20.07
C ILE A 702 24.23 1.24 -19.81
N LYS A 703 25.47 1.73 -19.96
CA LYS A 703 25.82 3.14 -19.71
C LYS A 703 25.23 4.15 -20.71
N PHE A 704 24.64 3.69 -21.82
CA PHE A 704 24.03 4.54 -22.86
C PHE A 704 22.49 4.45 -22.95
N ARG A 705 21.81 3.78 -22.01
CA ARG A 705 20.35 3.84 -21.86
C ARG A 705 20.01 4.48 -20.50
N SER A 706 19.16 5.51 -20.51
CA SER A 706 18.89 6.38 -19.35
C SER A 706 17.81 5.87 -18.41
N ASP A 707 17.14 4.77 -18.74
CA ASP A 707 16.02 4.23 -17.98
C ASP A 707 16.31 2.80 -17.52
N TYR A 708 16.01 2.52 -16.26
CA TYR A 708 16.40 1.30 -15.55
C TYR A 708 15.29 0.25 -15.66
N ASP A 709 15.48 -0.71 -16.56
CA ASP A 709 14.40 -1.58 -17.01
C ASP A 709 14.14 -2.77 -16.06
N THR A 710 13.01 -2.78 -15.37
CA THR A 710 12.64 -3.83 -14.40
C THR A 710 12.28 -5.14 -15.10
N ILE A 711 11.75 -5.08 -16.33
CA ILE A 711 11.25 -6.21 -17.11
C ILE A 711 12.40 -7.19 -17.42
N LEU A 712 13.57 -6.66 -17.77
CA LEU A 712 14.79 -7.44 -18.02
C LEU A 712 15.24 -8.27 -16.80
N ASN A 713 15.06 -7.76 -15.58
CA ASN A 713 15.41 -8.51 -14.37
C ASN A 713 14.42 -9.65 -14.08
N GLU A 714 13.13 -9.46 -14.33
CA GLU A 714 12.12 -10.51 -14.16
C GLU A 714 12.36 -11.66 -15.15
N ILE A 715 12.54 -11.36 -16.44
CA ILE A 715 12.88 -12.36 -17.46
C ILE A 715 14.17 -13.11 -17.09
N TYR A 716 15.20 -12.42 -16.62
CA TYR A 716 16.47 -13.04 -16.21
C TYR A 716 16.34 -13.95 -14.97
N ILE A 717 15.47 -13.60 -14.02
CA ILE A 717 15.17 -14.43 -12.84
C ILE A 717 14.40 -15.69 -13.25
N ASP A 718 13.38 -15.57 -14.10
CA ASP A 718 12.58 -16.71 -14.57
C ASP A 718 13.44 -17.69 -15.39
N MET A 719 14.27 -17.18 -16.29
CA MET A 719 15.31 -17.95 -17.01
C MET A 719 16.29 -18.65 -16.04
N THR A 720 16.61 -18.02 -14.90
CA THR A 720 17.52 -18.58 -13.88
C THR A 720 16.88 -19.70 -13.07
N ILE A 721 15.57 -19.60 -12.78
CA ILE A 721 14.77 -20.65 -12.13
C ILE A 721 14.62 -21.84 -13.08
N PHE A 722 14.26 -21.58 -14.34
CA PHE A 722 14.09 -22.63 -15.36
C PHE A 722 15.38 -23.42 -15.63
N CYS A 723 16.51 -22.73 -15.77
CA CYS A 723 17.81 -23.40 -15.93
C CYS A 723 18.25 -24.20 -14.69
N HIS A 724 17.77 -23.89 -13.48
CA HIS A 724 17.99 -24.71 -12.29
C HIS A 724 17.15 -26.00 -12.33
N ALA A 725 15.87 -25.92 -12.71
CA ALA A 725 15.05 -27.12 -12.88
C ALA A 725 15.63 -28.08 -13.94
N LEU A 726 16.12 -27.55 -15.06
CA LEU A 726 16.81 -28.35 -16.09
C LEU A 726 18.14 -28.96 -15.62
N MET A 727 18.80 -28.41 -14.59
CA MET A 727 20.02 -29.02 -14.03
C MET A 727 19.76 -30.38 -13.39
N GLU A 728 18.62 -30.53 -12.74
CA GLU A 728 18.24 -31.76 -12.04
C GLU A 728 17.83 -32.86 -13.03
N GLU A 729 17.24 -32.50 -14.18
CA GLU A 729 16.76 -33.46 -15.19
C GLU A 729 17.82 -33.87 -16.24
N LYS A 730 18.60 -32.93 -16.81
CA LYS A 730 19.43 -33.19 -18.03
C LYS A 730 20.95 -33.08 -17.84
N GLY A 731 21.43 -32.77 -16.64
CA GLY A 731 22.84 -32.81 -16.25
C GLY A 731 23.75 -31.71 -16.83
N LYS A 732 24.90 -31.49 -16.17
CA LYS A 732 25.79 -30.31 -16.33
C LYS A 732 26.19 -29.97 -17.77
N LYS A 733 26.29 -30.94 -18.69
CA LYS A 733 26.82 -30.73 -20.05
C LYS A 733 25.79 -30.19 -21.04
N ALA A 734 24.51 -30.55 -20.89
CA ALA A 734 23.41 -29.95 -21.66
C ALA A 734 23.08 -28.55 -21.12
N VAL A 735 23.06 -28.43 -19.79
CA VAL A 735 22.84 -27.20 -19.03
C VAL A 735 23.76 -26.06 -19.43
N SER A 736 25.05 -26.31 -19.71
CA SER A 736 25.98 -25.22 -20.03
C SER A 736 25.70 -24.59 -21.40
N LYS A 737 25.29 -25.37 -22.41
CA LYS A 737 24.80 -24.83 -23.68
C LYS A 737 23.48 -24.07 -23.50
N TYR A 738 22.51 -24.66 -22.80
CA TYR A 738 21.22 -24.01 -22.55
C TYR A 738 21.37 -22.69 -21.77
N ASN A 739 22.23 -22.61 -20.76
CA ASN A 739 22.48 -21.36 -20.04
C ASN A 739 23.03 -20.24 -20.94
N ILE A 740 23.86 -20.55 -21.95
CA ILE A 740 24.44 -19.54 -22.85
C ILE A 740 23.37 -18.97 -23.80
N LEU A 741 22.52 -19.84 -24.37
CA LEU A 741 21.43 -19.44 -25.26
C LEU A 741 20.31 -18.71 -24.51
N LEU A 742 19.87 -19.26 -23.38
CA LEU A 742 18.74 -18.73 -22.61
C LEU A 742 19.10 -17.44 -21.85
N LYS A 743 20.26 -17.38 -21.16
CA LYS A 743 20.66 -16.19 -20.38
C LYS A 743 21.41 -15.13 -21.19
N GLY A 744 21.56 -15.35 -22.48
CA GLY A 744 22.16 -14.41 -23.42
C GLY A 744 21.16 -14.04 -24.51
N GLN A 745 21.26 -14.73 -25.65
CA GLN A 745 20.53 -14.38 -26.87
C GLN A 745 18.99 -14.36 -26.69
N THR A 746 18.42 -15.27 -25.91
CA THR A 746 16.96 -15.30 -25.68
C THR A 746 16.47 -14.09 -24.89
N VAL A 747 17.18 -13.71 -23.82
CA VAL A 747 16.86 -12.50 -23.03
C VAL A 747 17.04 -11.23 -23.86
N ASP A 748 18.12 -11.13 -24.64
CA ASP A 748 18.38 -9.99 -25.53
C ASP A 748 17.26 -9.82 -26.57
N VAL A 749 16.84 -10.91 -27.24
CA VAL A 749 15.77 -10.91 -28.26
C VAL A 749 14.40 -10.59 -27.67
N ILE A 750 14.02 -11.17 -26.52
CA ILE A 750 12.74 -10.85 -25.86
C ILE A 750 12.69 -9.36 -25.46
N ALA A 751 13.78 -8.82 -24.91
CA ALA A 751 13.85 -7.41 -24.53
C ALA A 751 13.77 -6.47 -25.74
N GLU A 752 14.33 -6.87 -26.89
CA GLU A 752 14.22 -6.13 -28.15
C GLU A 752 12.80 -6.15 -28.72
N LEU A 753 12.11 -7.30 -28.68
CA LEU A 753 10.70 -7.44 -29.07
C LEU A 753 9.76 -6.59 -28.18
N ILE A 754 9.95 -6.59 -26.86
CA ILE A 754 9.16 -5.76 -25.93
C ILE A 754 9.40 -4.26 -26.18
N MET A 755 10.67 -3.86 -26.38
CA MET A 755 11.01 -2.49 -26.76
C MET A 755 10.34 -2.09 -28.08
N LEU A 756 10.35 -2.97 -29.09
CA LEU A 756 9.69 -2.73 -30.37
C LEU A 756 8.18 -2.59 -30.23
N GLN A 757 7.52 -3.44 -29.45
CA GLN A 757 6.09 -3.34 -29.15
C GLN A 757 5.73 -1.95 -28.59
N SER A 758 6.50 -1.45 -27.61
CA SER A 758 6.28 -0.10 -27.05
C SER A 758 6.54 1.03 -28.05
N LYS A 759 7.43 0.83 -29.03
CA LYS A 759 7.72 1.84 -30.07
C LYS A 759 6.67 1.85 -31.17
N MET A 760 6.15 0.69 -31.56
CA MET A 760 5.03 0.58 -32.51
C MET A 760 3.80 1.28 -31.95
N GLU A 761 3.43 1.07 -30.67
CA GLU A 761 2.32 1.77 -30.04
C GLU A 761 2.48 3.31 -30.10
N VAL A 762 3.70 3.84 -29.91
CA VAL A 762 3.97 5.28 -30.02
C VAL A 762 3.87 5.79 -31.47
N ILE A 763 4.20 4.98 -32.47
CA ILE A 763 4.14 5.35 -33.89
C ILE A 763 2.72 5.22 -34.44
N GLU A 764 2.01 4.14 -34.13
CA GLU A 764 0.59 3.93 -34.45
C GLU A 764 -0.27 5.08 -33.90
N ASN A 765 -0.04 5.50 -32.64
CA ASN A 765 -0.74 6.66 -32.06
C ASN A 765 -0.38 8.00 -32.73
N ARG A 766 0.77 8.12 -33.42
CA ARG A 766 1.12 9.30 -34.22
C ARG A 766 0.50 9.28 -35.61
N LEU A 767 0.49 8.11 -36.28
CA LEU A 767 -0.20 7.91 -37.56
C LEU A 767 -1.70 8.21 -37.40
N LYS A 768 -2.37 7.58 -36.42
CA LYS A 768 -3.79 7.84 -36.12
C LYS A 768 -4.10 9.31 -35.90
N LYS A 769 -3.20 10.05 -35.23
CA LYS A 769 -3.35 11.49 -35.02
C LYS A 769 -3.25 12.27 -36.35
N ILE A 770 -2.28 11.95 -37.19
CA ILE A 770 -2.15 12.56 -38.52
C ILE A 770 -3.39 12.29 -39.37
N ILE A 771 -3.85 11.03 -39.42
CA ILE A 771 -5.06 10.58 -40.14
C ILE A 771 -6.33 11.28 -39.62
N THR A 772 -6.43 11.58 -38.32
CA THR A 772 -7.60 12.31 -37.76
C THR A 772 -7.51 13.83 -37.88
N ASP A 773 -6.31 14.40 -38.00
CA ASP A 773 -6.10 15.85 -38.11
C ASP A 773 -6.15 16.38 -39.57
N HIS A 774 -6.10 15.52 -40.60
CA HIS A 774 -6.09 15.89 -42.04
C HIS A 774 -7.34 15.44 -42.82
N PRO A 775 -7.77 16.18 -43.87
CA PRO A 775 -8.96 15.86 -44.66
C PRO A 775 -8.71 14.74 -45.71
N PRO A 776 -9.70 13.88 -46.04
CA PRO A 776 -9.43 12.53 -46.57
C PRO A 776 -9.11 12.38 -48.07
N ASP A 777 -8.65 13.44 -48.75
CA ASP A 777 -8.51 13.47 -50.23
C ASP A 777 -7.05 13.73 -50.68
N THR A 778 -6.07 13.03 -50.09
CA THR A 778 -4.65 13.11 -50.49
C THR A 778 -3.96 11.75 -50.45
N ASP A 779 -3.21 11.41 -51.49
CA ASP A 779 -2.42 10.15 -51.61
C ASP A 779 -1.54 9.86 -50.37
N GLU A 780 -1.06 10.92 -49.69
CA GLU A 780 -0.26 10.86 -48.46
C GLU A 780 -1.01 10.27 -47.25
N ILE A 781 -2.34 10.37 -47.22
CA ILE A 781 -3.19 9.78 -46.16
C ILE A 781 -3.49 8.31 -46.43
N ASP A 782 -3.68 7.94 -47.71
CA ASP A 782 -3.87 6.54 -48.10
C ASP A 782 -2.60 5.72 -47.77
N ASN A 783 -1.40 6.26 -48.04
CA ASN A 783 -0.14 5.67 -47.55
C ASN A 783 -0.11 5.51 -46.02
N CYS A 784 -0.57 6.52 -45.27
CA CYS A 784 -0.63 6.44 -43.80
C CYS A 784 -1.61 5.37 -43.30
N LEU A 785 -2.71 5.14 -44.01
CA LEU A 785 -3.69 4.10 -43.71
C LEU A 785 -3.15 2.70 -44.00
N GLU A 786 -2.49 2.50 -45.15
CA GLU A 786 -1.80 1.23 -45.45
C GLU A 786 -0.71 0.91 -44.42
N LEU A 787 0.07 1.91 -44.02
CA LEU A 787 1.09 1.77 -42.97
C LEU A 787 0.51 1.54 -41.55
N GLU A 788 -0.65 2.14 -41.20
CA GLU A 788 -1.34 1.80 -39.95
C GLU A 788 -1.78 0.34 -39.95
N ASP A 789 -2.43 -0.13 -41.03
CA ASP A 789 -2.92 -1.50 -41.11
C ASP A 789 -1.78 -2.53 -41.19
N GLU A 790 -0.66 -2.24 -41.88
CA GLU A 790 0.53 -3.11 -41.85
C GLU A 790 1.15 -3.20 -40.45
N LEU A 791 1.37 -2.08 -39.76
CA LEU A 791 1.86 -2.10 -38.38
C LEU A 791 0.97 -2.94 -37.46
N LYS A 792 -0.35 -2.71 -37.54
CA LYS A 792 -1.35 -3.18 -36.58
C LYS A 792 -1.79 -4.62 -36.81
N TYR A 793 -2.00 -5.03 -38.05
CA TYR A 793 -2.46 -6.38 -38.39
C TYR A 793 -1.32 -7.31 -38.82
N ASN A 794 -0.26 -6.81 -39.49
CA ASN A 794 0.78 -7.67 -40.05
C ASN A 794 1.99 -7.81 -39.10
N GLN A 795 2.38 -6.77 -38.38
CA GLN A 795 3.63 -6.77 -37.57
C GLN A 795 3.38 -6.95 -36.07
N CYS A 796 2.36 -6.31 -35.48
CA CYS A 796 2.02 -6.50 -34.06
C CYS A 796 1.69 -7.97 -33.72
N GLU A 797 0.92 -8.67 -34.57
CA GLU A 797 0.59 -10.08 -34.34
C GLU A 797 1.85 -10.97 -34.38
N LYS A 798 2.79 -10.72 -35.30
CA LYS A 798 4.06 -11.47 -35.37
C LYS A 798 4.94 -11.26 -34.14
N VAL A 799 5.03 -10.04 -33.64
CA VAL A 799 5.77 -9.74 -32.40
C VAL A 799 5.10 -10.39 -31.19
N GLU A 800 3.78 -10.38 -31.09
CA GLU A 800 3.06 -11.07 -30.01
C GLU A 800 3.24 -12.60 -30.08
N LEU A 801 3.19 -13.19 -31.28
CA LEU A 801 3.44 -14.62 -31.50
C LEU A 801 4.89 -15.01 -31.17
N ALA A 802 5.88 -14.19 -31.55
CA ALA A 802 7.29 -14.40 -31.21
C ALA A 802 7.52 -14.33 -29.68
N LEU A 803 6.92 -13.34 -29.01
CA LEU A 803 6.98 -13.21 -27.55
C LEU A 803 6.34 -14.41 -26.83
N LYS A 804 5.20 -14.91 -27.32
CA LYS A 804 4.56 -16.12 -26.76
C LYS A 804 5.37 -17.39 -27.02
N SER A 805 5.98 -17.54 -28.20
CA SER A 805 6.84 -18.69 -28.52
C SER A 805 8.07 -18.73 -27.60
N LEU A 806 8.70 -17.56 -27.39
CA LEU A 806 9.88 -17.40 -26.51
C LEU A 806 9.53 -17.34 -25.00
N SER A 807 8.25 -17.37 -24.62
CA SER A 807 7.81 -17.31 -23.23
C SER A 807 7.90 -18.66 -22.51
N ILE A 808 8.77 -18.74 -21.50
CA ILE A 808 8.93 -19.94 -20.67
C ILE A 808 7.68 -20.26 -19.87
N THR A 809 6.96 -19.24 -19.36
CA THR A 809 5.79 -19.45 -18.50
C THR A 809 4.61 -20.07 -19.26
N GLU A 810 4.47 -19.78 -20.56
CA GLU A 810 3.42 -20.35 -21.41
C GLU A 810 3.83 -21.65 -22.12
N ASN A 811 5.07 -21.76 -22.59
CA ASN A 811 5.55 -22.92 -23.37
C ASN A 811 6.47 -23.89 -22.58
N SER A 812 6.44 -23.89 -21.24
CA SER A 812 7.35 -24.68 -20.39
C SER A 812 7.45 -26.18 -20.72
N SER A 813 6.39 -26.79 -21.26
CA SER A 813 6.40 -28.18 -21.76
C SER A 813 7.20 -28.34 -23.05
N LYS A 814 7.02 -27.46 -24.05
CA LYS A 814 7.82 -27.47 -25.28
C LYS A 814 9.31 -27.29 -24.98
N TYR A 815 9.67 -26.39 -24.06
CA TYR A 815 11.06 -26.21 -23.63
C TYR A 815 11.66 -27.44 -22.93
N LYS A 816 10.84 -28.34 -22.38
CA LYS A 816 11.30 -29.63 -21.83
C LYS A 816 11.45 -30.70 -22.91
N GLU A 817 10.60 -30.72 -23.93
CA GLU A 817 10.60 -31.74 -24.99
C GLU A 817 11.53 -31.40 -26.17
N ALA A 818 11.71 -30.12 -26.50
CA ALA A 818 12.44 -29.67 -27.68
C ALA A 818 13.98 -29.80 -27.59
N SER A 819 14.61 -29.87 -28.76
CA SER A 819 16.07 -29.80 -28.93
C SER A 819 16.55 -28.34 -28.93
N ILE A 820 17.85 -28.15 -28.68
CA ILE A 820 18.51 -26.82 -28.78
C ILE A 820 18.30 -26.18 -30.15
N GLU A 821 18.29 -27.01 -31.19
CA GLU A 821 18.09 -26.65 -32.60
C GLU A 821 16.72 -26.02 -32.88
N TRP A 822 15.66 -26.41 -32.15
CA TRP A 822 14.36 -25.72 -32.24
C TRP A 822 14.45 -24.31 -31.66
N LEU A 823 15.06 -24.13 -30.49
CA LEU A 823 15.23 -22.82 -29.87
C LEU A 823 16.11 -21.90 -30.72
N GLU A 824 17.16 -22.41 -31.35
CA GLU A 824 18.00 -21.65 -32.29
C GLU A 824 17.19 -21.19 -33.52
N ASN A 825 16.26 -22.00 -34.02
CA ASN A 825 15.36 -21.61 -35.12
C ASN A 825 14.32 -20.56 -34.71
N GLU A 826 13.69 -20.68 -33.55
CA GLU A 826 12.73 -19.67 -33.05
C GLU A 826 13.41 -18.33 -32.78
N LEU A 827 14.64 -18.34 -32.25
CA LEU A 827 15.44 -17.12 -32.06
C LEU A 827 15.81 -16.48 -33.41
N HIS A 828 16.12 -17.28 -34.44
CA HIS A 828 16.40 -16.75 -35.77
C HIS A 828 15.15 -16.09 -36.38
N GLN A 829 13.98 -16.73 -36.30
CA GLN A 829 12.72 -16.17 -36.77
C GLN A 829 12.35 -14.88 -36.02
N ALA A 830 12.59 -14.83 -34.71
CA ALA A 830 12.36 -13.64 -33.90
C ALA A 830 13.27 -12.46 -34.28
N VAL A 831 14.54 -12.72 -34.66
CA VAL A 831 15.45 -11.69 -35.19
C VAL A 831 14.99 -11.21 -36.57
N ASP A 832 14.58 -12.12 -37.47
CA ASP A 832 14.03 -11.74 -38.78
C ASP A 832 12.73 -10.90 -38.65
N ILE A 833 11.94 -11.10 -37.58
CA ILE A 833 10.78 -10.26 -37.24
C ILE A 833 11.24 -8.89 -36.70
N ILE A 834 12.24 -8.84 -35.81
CA ILE A 834 12.82 -7.60 -35.29
C ILE A 834 13.28 -6.68 -36.43
N ASP A 835 14.01 -7.23 -37.41
CA ASP A 835 14.57 -6.43 -38.52
C ASP A 835 13.46 -5.87 -39.43
N ARG A 836 12.47 -6.68 -39.82
CA ARG A 836 11.31 -6.22 -40.63
C ARG A 836 10.44 -5.19 -39.92
N VAL A 837 10.26 -5.34 -38.60
CA VAL A 837 9.55 -4.36 -37.77
C VAL A 837 10.31 -3.04 -37.75
N TRP A 838 11.63 -3.06 -37.69
CA TRP A 838 12.46 -1.86 -37.74
C TRP A 838 12.38 -1.13 -39.09
N GLU A 839 12.39 -1.86 -40.21
CA GLU A 839 12.19 -1.31 -41.56
C GLU A 839 10.84 -0.57 -41.66
N CYS A 840 9.74 -1.26 -41.33
CA CYS A 840 8.39 -0.67 -41.31
C CYS A 840 8.27 0.54 -40.37
N ILE A 841 8.91 0.50 -39.19
CA ILE A 841 9.00 1.62 -38.25
C ILE A 841 9.72 2.83 -38.85
N ASP A 842 10.76 2.63 -39.66
CA ASP A 842 11.52 3.70 -40.29
C ASP A 842 10.79 4.28 -41.51
N GLU A 843 10.08 3.46 -42.30
CA GLU A 843 9.14 3.91 -43.33
C GLU A 843 8.05 4.80 -42.74
N CYS A 844 7.40 4.35 -41.65
CA CYS A 844 6.41 5.15 -40.92
C CYS A 844 6.97 6.48 -40.41
N LYS A 845 8.25 6.54 -39.98
CA LYS A 845 8.88 7.80 -39.57
C LYS A 845 9.14 8.74 -40.74
N VAL A 846 9.49 8.21 -41.91
CA VAL A 846 9.67 9.02 -43.13
C VAL A 846 8.33 9.67 -43.47
N GLU A 847 7.26 8.89 -43.55
CA GLU A 847 5.92 9.40 -43.90
C GLU A 847 5.41 10.41 -42.86
N ILE A 848 5.49 10.08 -41.56
CA ILE A 848 5.18 11.02 -40.46
C ILE A 848 5.97 12.32 -40.59
N SER A 849 7.23 12.27 -41.04
CA SER A 849 8.07 13.46 -41.16
C SER A 849 7.61 14.38 -42.30
N LEU A 850 7.01 13.86 -43.38
CA LEU A 850 6.47 14.68 -44.47
C LEU A 850 5.42 15.67 -43.96
N PHE A 851 4.52 15.23 -43.07
CA PHE A 851 3.51 16.10 -42.44
C PHE A 851 4.12 17.16 -41.52
N TYR A 852 5.13 16.83 -40.71
CA TYR A 852 5.79 17.82 -39.85
C TYR A 852 6.70 18.80 -40.61
N PHE A 853 7.18 18.45 -41.81
CA PHE A 853 7.95 19.36 -42.67
C PHE A 853 7.07 20.23 -43.59
N THR A 854 5.80 19.88 -43.84
CA THR A 854 4.86 20.71 -44.61
C THR A 854 4.22 21.83 -43.79
N GLU A 855 3.89 21.61 -42.51
CA GLU A 855 3.30 22.65 -41.63
C GLU A 855 4.16 23.92 -41.51
N ASP A 856 5.50 23.77 -41.44
CA ASP A 856 6.43 24.87 -41.17
C ASP A 856 6.75 25.75 -42.39
N PHE A 857 6.32 25.36 -43.60
CA PHE A 857 6.56 26.13 -44.84
C PHE A 857 5.34 26.85 -45.41
N VAL A 858 4.11 26.41 -45.09
CA VAL A 858 2.87 27.06 -45.58
C VAL A 858 2.53 28.31 -44.75
N SER A 859 2.84 28.31 -43.45
CA SER A 859 2.50 29.36 -42.49
C SER A 859 3.21 30.73 -42.70
N LYS A 860 4.10 30.84 -43.69
CA LYS A 860 4.85 32.09 -43.99
C LYS A 860 4.64 32.66 -45.41
N LYS A 861 3.70 32.11 -46.19
CA LYS A 861 3.46 32.55 -47.58
C LYS A 861 2.04 32.99 -47.96
N ILE A 862 1.21 33.43 -46.99
CA ILE A 862 0.11 34.38 -47.22
C ILE A 862 0.15 35.45 -46.11
N SER A 863 0.87 36.56 -46.35
CA SER A 863 0.67 37.87 -45.68
C SER A 863 1.68 38.95 -46.12
N LYS A 864 1.91 39.12 -47.44
CA LYS A 864 2.47 40.36 -48.01
C LYS A 864 2.33 40.48 -49.54
N SER A 865 1.12 40.82 -49.95
CA SER A 865 0.87 41.77 -51.03
C SER A 865 -0.37 42.58 -50.60
N GLN A 866 -0.50 43.90 -50.80
CA GLN A 866 0.23 44.82 -51.67
C GLN A 866 0.55 46.16 -50.94
N ASN A 867 1.28 47.05 -51.64
CA ASN A 867 1.65 48.44 -51.27
C ASN A 867 2.81 48.58 -50.25
N SER A 868 3.92 49.27 -50.53
CA SER A 868 4.31 50.00 -51.76
C SER A 868 5.83 50.34 -51.82
N THR A 869 6.50 50.00 -52.93
CA THR A 869 7.73 50.62 -53.52
C THR A 869 9.08 50.58 -52.73
N PRO A 870 10.25 50.72 -53.41
CA PRO A 870 11.48 49.97 -53.06
C PRO A 870 12.72 50.82 -52.70
N TYR A 871 13.91 50.19 -52.73
CA TYR A 871 15.28 50.62 -52.33
C TYR A 871 15.56 50.48 -50.81
N GLY A 872 16.69 49.92 -50.37
CA GLY A 872 17.77 49.26 -51.11
C GLY A 872 18.85 48.65 -50.20
N ASP A 873 19.62 47.73 -50.77
CA ASP A 873 20.95 47.22 -50.38
C ASP A 873 21.18 46.45 -49.04
N CYS A 874 22.07 45.46 -49.18
CA CYS A 874 22.66 44.65 -48.12
C CYS A 874 23.67 45.47 -47.29
N ASP A 875 23.99 45.02 -46.06
CA ASP A 875 25.28 44.34 -45.81
C ASP A 875 25.42 43.82 -44.36
N ASP A 876 26.18 42.73 -44.26
CA ASP A 876 26.99 42.21 -43.14
C ASP A 876 26.45 42.00 -41.71
N TRP A 877 26.38 40.70 -41.36
CA TRP A 877 27.11 40.05 -40.24
C TRP A 877 27.53 40.91 -39.03
N GLN A 878 26.80 40.75 -37.91
CA GLN A 878 27.39 40.40 -36.59
C GLN A 878 26.35 39.80 -35.63
#